data_AF-A0A103EFR2-F1
#
_entry.id   AF-A0A103EFR2-F1
#
_cell.length_a   1.000
_cell.length_b   1.000
_cell.length_c   1.000
_cell.angle_alpha   90.00
_cell.angle_beta   90.00
_cell.angle_gamma   90.00
#
_symmetry.space_group_name_H-M   'P 1'
#
loop_
_entity.id
_entity.type
_entity.pdbx_description
1 polymer ?
#
loop_
_entity_poly.entity_id
_entity_poly.type
_entity_poly.pdbx_seq_one_letter_code
_entity_poly.pdbx_strand_id
1 'polypeptide(L)'
;MAIKIPTYESQVMPQLQTSGAQTPLVGVQDGAGVALQQVGAAVAQTAGVLEAQRQQDEQATVARQIGNDKVTWLQNLQQMKDNAAPGAPDFTPSVLKGFDDYAQQQLGQMPEGRAKKFYALQLDELRTSLASNAINWQAQQHRAYNIDQYAQGNDAAARVVAMDPSQYGTTRASQIALINSSTLDAQTKSKLVEQFKEAAAAAAGARMVADDPAAALAALTGKPDQAPPQGYEWVGDLPAQKMVVLQNHARSLIAQQQNEAEREALQRENNAADLYNKALDLVHQGLQLSPEFQNQLLSATTGTSIGTPAQKLLSIASQNAGFASSSLAQQAAALQRYHAEMVTNGTDPDTAAVVKQLDQIHTASIEAYKVDPWNAALARGAIKAVPPVDTTSIPGLVSSLTARAQAVGRVEEAAGRRVSLLTPDESRAALQAIDALSNNTKAQALSALGRAMGNAGRINDLAEQWKEKNPAVALAMKAGAADPSGGPLMTKSGMPVAQYVIDGADALANKTVKVDAAAASGLQATIAKQIGDALPPQQLSDARETAYFAAVAAARNNGRDMPNSTDIESGINVATGGLLKTGGTDIRGDRWVAAKPWGWSDDDFEAGVKTASVSSIENRTDGRPVDAVVANGTKIPVDQFMKQFSSYRLQRVGIGGTYTVMTGARPVTDTSGTPILIHLTRPVPKASN
;
A
#
# COMPACT_ATOMS: atom_id res chain seq x y z
N MET A 1 -35.25 -7.64 3.79
CA MET A 1 -36.11 -6.88 2.86
C MET A 1 -35.48 -6.94 1.48
N ALA A 2 -36.21 -7.46 0.49
CA ALA A 2 -35.73 -7.64 -0.87
C ALA A 2 -35.74 -6.29 -1.62
N ILE A 3 -34.58 -5.88 -2.14
CA ILE A 3 -34.46 -4.70 -3.00
C ILE A 3 -34.50 -5.20 -4.45
N LYS A 4 -35.55 -4.79 -5.17
CA LYS A 4 -35.77 -5.07 -6.59
C LYS A 4 -34.75 -4.27 -7.43
N ILE A 5 -34.06 -4.96 -8.32
CA ILE A 5 -33.18 -4.38 -9.34
C ILE A 5 -34.04 -4.04 -10.57
N PRO A 6 -34.07 -2.78 -11.06
CA PRO A 6 -34.69 -2.45 -12.33
C PRO A 6 -33.80 -2.88 -13.51
N THR A 7 -34.43 -3.53 -14.48
CA THR A 7 -33.86 -3.91 -15.79
C THR A 7 -33.67 -2.68 -16.68
N TYR A 8 -32.51 -2.60 -17.34
CA TYR A 8 -32.19 -1.59 -18.34
C TYR A 8 -32.87 -1.92 -19.68
N GLU A 9 -33.68 -1.00 -20.21
CA GLU A 9 -34.12 -1.01 -21.60
C GLU A 9 -33.08 -0.35 -22.51
N SER A 10 -32.70 -1.06 -23.56
CA SER A 10 -31.83 -0.63 -24.64
C SER A 10 -32.55 0.35 -25.57
N GLN A 11 -32.17 1.62 -25.57
CA GLN A 11 -32.53 2.56 -26.63
C GLN A 11 -31.42 2.68 -27.68
N VAL A 12 -31.87 2.56 -28.92
CA VAL A 12 -31.15 2.40 -30.17
C VAL A 12 -30.54 3.74 -30.61
N MET A 13 -29.28 3.70 -31.03
CA MET A 13 -28.61 4.80 -31.75
C MET A 13 -29.14 4.89 -33.20
N PRO A 14 -29.46 6.08 -33.73
CA PRO A 14 -29.57 6.29 -35.16
C PRO A 14 -28.24 6.81 -35.76
N GLN A 15 -27.78 6.15 -36.83
CA GLN A 15 -26.66 6.57 -37.65
C GLN A 15 -27.18 7.10 -39.01
N LEU A 16 -26.72 8.30 -39.36
CA LEU A 16 -26.54 8.92 -40.68
C LEU A 16 -27.27 8.37 -41.92
N GLN A 17 -28.00 9.25 -42.64
CA GLN A 17 -27.94 9.31 -44.10
C GLN A 17 -28.42 10.65 -44.68
N THR A 18 -27.85 10.95 -45.84
CA THR A 18 -27.75 12.22 -46.57
C THR A 18 -28.94 12.56 -47.49
N SER A 19 -28.97 13.85 -47.87
CA SER A 19 -29.83 14.59 -48.81
C SER A 19 -30.29 13.90 -50.10
N GLY A 20 -31.48 14.32 -50.59
CA GLY A 20 -31.79 14.34 -52.03
C GLY A 20 -33.25 14.18 -52.47
N ALA A 21 -33.97 15.31 -52.57
CA ALA A 21 -34.90 15.72 -53.64
C ALA A 21 -36.18 14.92 -54.05
N GLN A 22 -37.23 15.74 -54.29
CA GLN A 22 -38.38 15.61 -55.20
C GLN A 22 -39.59 14.74 -54.83
N THR A 23 -40.74 15.43 -54.72
CA THR A 23 -42.06 14.87 -55.03
C THR A 23 -42.83 15.82 -55.97
N PRO A 24 -43.73 15.27 -56.82
CA PRO A 24 -44.18 15.87 -58.06
C PRO A 24 -45.57 16.51 -57.98
N LEU A 25 -45.87 17.23 -59.06
CA LEU A 25 -47.13 17.86 -59.43
C LEU A 25 -48.31 16.87 -59.50
N VAL A 26 -49.46 17.35 -59.00
CA VAL A 26 -50.79 16.82 -59.30
C VAL A 26 -51.22 17.34 -60.67
N GLY A 27 -51.59 16.43 -61.56
CA GLY A 27 -52.19 16.72 -62.85
C GLY A 27 -53.70 16.92 -62.75
N VAL A 28 -54.22 17.90 -63.49
CA VAL A 28 -55.63 17.96 -63.90
C VAL A 28 -55.62 18.09 -65.42
N GLN A 29 -56.21 17.09 -66.07
CA GLN A 29 -56.31 16.93 -67.51
C GLN A 29 -57.78 17.18 -67.92
N ASP A 30 -57.93 18.02 -68.94
CA ASP A 30 -58.99 18.18 -69.95
C ASP A 30 -60.44 17.75 -69.70
N GLY A 31 -61.37 18.62 -70.13
CA GLY A 31 -62.74 18.23 -70.43
C GLY A 31 -63.71 19.36 -70.76
N ALA A 32 -63.52 20.06 -71.88
CA ALA A 32 -64.59 20.89 -72.46
C ALA A 32 -64.67 20.70 -73.98
N GLY A 33 -65.71 19.98 -74.42
CA GLY A 33 -66.58 20.43 -75.49
C GLY A 33 -66.12 20.18 -76.93
N VAL A 34 -66.37 18.96 -77.41
CA VAL A 34 -66.51 18.69 -78.85
C VAL A 34 -67.93 19.04 -79.30
N ALA A 35 -67.98 19.74 -80.44
CA ALA A 35 -69.03 19.77 -81.46
C ALA A 35 -70.40 20.35 -81.10
N LEU A 36 -70.73 21.43 -81.83
CA LEU A 36 -71.93 21.41 -82.65
C LEU A 36 -71.71 22.26 -83.91
N GLN A 37 -71.24 21.56 -84.93
CA GLN A 37 -71.23 21.96 -86.32
C GLN A 37 -72.57 21.51 -86.91
N GLN A 38 -73.37 22.44 -87.43
CA GLN A 38 -74.05 22.40 -88.75
C GLN A 38 -75.28 23.35 -88.75
N VAL A 39 -75.23 24.41 -89.56
CA VAL A 39 -75.90 24.55 -90.89
C VAL A 39 -77.37 24.96 -90.71
N GLY A 40 -77.91 26.02 -91.32
CA GLY A 40 -77.44 26.96 -92.34
C GLY A 40 -78.61 27.83 -92.84
N ALA A 41 -78.26 28.81 -93.69
CA ALA A 41 -79.05 29.86 -94.36
C ALA A 41 -79.11 31.22 -93.61
N ALA A 42 -78.78 32.39 -94.18
CA ALA A 42 -78.42 32.76 -95.55
C ALA A 42 -77.73 34.16 -95.58
N VAL A 43 -76.68 34.27 -96.41
CA VAL A 43 -76.39 35.35 -97.37
C VAL A 43 -76.31 36.81 -96.88
N ALA A 44 -75.07 37.30 -96.66
CA ALA A 44 -74.47 38.49 -97.30
C ALA A 44 -73.32 39.07 -96.44
N GLN A 45 -72.24 39.52 -97.09
CA GLN A 45 -71.13 40.35 -96.55
C GLN A 45 -69.87 39.62 -96.02
N THR A 46 -69.18 38.97 -96.95
CA THR A 46 -67.86 38.33 -96.84
C THR A 46 -66.66 39.30 -96.86
N ALA A 47 -66.67 40.40 -96.08
CA ALA A 47 -65.48 41.25 -95.90
C ALA A 47 -65.28 41.83 -94.48
N GLY A 48 -66.35 42.07 -93.70
CA GLY A 48 -66.25 42.66 -92.36
C GLY A 48 -65.99 41.67 -91.21
N VAL A 49 -66.21 40.38 -91.42
CA VAL A 49 -66.01 39.34 -90.38
C VAL A 49 -64.52 39.03 -90.15
N LEU A 50 -63.68 39.17 -91.17
CA LEU A 50 -62.25 38.87 -91.07
C LEU A 50 -61.48 39.91 -90.23
N GLU A 51 -61.86 41.20 -90.32
CA GLU A 51 -61.24 42.29 -89.54
C GLU A 51 -61.65 42.22 -88.05
N ALA A 52 -62.92 41.90 -87.76
CA ALA A 52 -63.42 41.75 -86.39
C ALA A 52 -62.88 40.48 -85.70
N GLN A 53 -62.70 39.39 -86.45
CA GLN A 53 -62.09 38.14 -85.94
C GLN A 53 -60.59 38.33 -85.68
N ARG A 54 -59.87 39.02 -86.57
CA ARG A 54 -58.45 39.38 -86.36
C ARG A 54 -58.26 40.26 -85.13
N GLN A 55 -59.20 41.18 -84.85
CA GLN A 55 -59.18 42.02 -83.63
C GLN A 55 -59.44 41.23 -82.34
N GLN A 56 -60.31 40.21 -82.35
CA GLN A 56 -60.54 39.34 -81.18
C GLN A 56 -59.34 38.41 -80.92
N ASP A 57 -58.74 37.85 -81.98
CA ASP A 57 -57.56 36.99 -81.87
C ASP A 57 -56.32 37.74 -81.39
N GLU A 58 -56.13 39.00 -81.81
CA GLU A 58 -55.08 39.90 -81.32
C GLU A 58 -55.26 40.22 -79.82
N GLN A 59 -56.49 40.51 -79.36
CA GLN A 59 -56.77 40.76 -77.95
C GLN A 59 -56.61 39.50 -77.08
N ALA A 60 -57.03 38.33 -77.56
CA ALA A 60 -56.84 37.06 -76.87
C ALA A 60 -55.36 36.67 -76.75
N THR A 61 -54.55 36.98 -77.77
CA THR A 61 -53.09 36.75 -77.74
C THR A 61 -52.41 37.67 -76.73
N VAL A 62 -52.78 38.96 -76.70
CA VAL A 62 -52.28 39.91 -75.69
C VAL A 62 -52.70 39.53 -74.27
N ALA A 63 -53.93 39.05 -74.08
CA ALA A 63 -54.44 38.58 -72.78
C ALA A 63 -53.69 37.32 -72.28
N ARG A 64 -53.36 36.39 -73.18
CA ARG A 64 -52.53 35.22 -72.85
C ARG A 64 -51.11 35.63 -72.51
N GLN A 65 -50.53 36.55 -73.28
CA GLN A 65 -49.16 37.03 -73.08
C GLN A 65 -49.02 37.74 -71.72
N ILE A 66 -49.92 38.68 -71.40
CA ILE A 66 -49.88 39.34 -70.08
C ILE A 66 -50.10 38.35 -68.93
N GLY A 67 -50.91 37.31 -69.12
CA GLY A 67 -51.07 36.24 -68.13
C GLY A 67 -49.76 35.53 -67.81
N ASN A 68 -49.00 35.16 -68.85
CA ASN A 68 -47.67 34.55 -68.71
C ASN A 68 -46.64 35.52 -68.12
N ASP A 69 -46.70 36.80 -68.48
CA ASP A 69 -45.81 37.83 -67.97
C ASP A 69 -46.02 38.06 -66.47
N LYS A 70 -47.28 38.10 -66.03
CA LYS A 70 -47.66 38.19 -64.61
C LYS A 70 -47.05 37.03 -63.81
N VAL A 71 -47.17 35.79 -64.30
CA VAL A 71 -46.59 34.61 -63.63
C VAL A 71 -45.07 34.68 -63.57
N THR A 72 -44.43 35.03 -64.69
CA THR A 72 -42.96 35.16 -64.79
C THR A 72 -42.44 36.19 -63.79
N TRP A 73 -43.11 37.34 -63.68
CA TRP A 73 -42.70 38.39 -62.76
C TRP A 73 -42.98 38.10 -61.30
N LEU A 74 -44.00 37.31 -60.98
CA LEU A 74 -44.21 36.81 -59.61
C LEU A 74 -43.10 35.83 -59.20
N GLN A 75 -42.66 34.95 -60.11
CA GLN A 75 -41.53 34.05 -59.87
C GLN A 75 -40.22 34.82 -59.70
N ASN A 76 -39.95 35.79 -60.58
CA ASN A 76 -38.78 36.65 -60.46
C ASN A 76 -38.79 37.46 -59.16
N LEU A 77 -39.94 38.00 -58.75
CA LEU A 77 -40.07 38.72 -57.49
C LEU A 77 -39.75 37.81 -56.30
N GLN A 78 -40.21 36.55 -56.31
CA GLN A 78 -39.90 35.60 -55.24
C GLN A 78 -38.40 35.27 -55.21
N GLN A 79 -37.79 34.99 -56.36
CA GLN A 79 -36.35 34.74 -56.46
C GLN A 79 -35.51 35.94 -56.01
N MET A 80 -35.96 37.17 -56.31
CA MET A 80 -35.32 38.38 -55.83
C MET A 80 -35.44 38.51 -54.31
N LYS A 81 -36.58 38.15 -53.70
CA LYS A 81 -36.73 38.13 -52.23
C LYS A 81 -35.78 37.13 -51.57
N ASP A 82 -35.66 35.94 -52.15
CA ASP A 82 -34.82 34.86 -51.60
C ASP A 82 -33.32 35.21 -51.64
N ASN A 83 -32.90 36.07 -52.57
CA ASN A 83 -31.50 36.46 -52.75
C ASN A 83 -31.15 37.86 -52.21
N ALA A 84 -32.08 38.53 -51.52
CA ALA A 84 -31.82 39.87 -51.02
C ALA A 84 -30.84 39.87 -49.84
N ALA A 85 -29.96 40.87 -49.79
CA ALA A 85 -29.11 41.11 -48.62
C ALA A 85 -29.94 41.51 -47.38
N PRO A 86 -29.44 41.31 -46.14
CA PRO A 86 -30.13 41.73 -44.91
C PRO A 86 -30.57 43.19 -44.95
N GLY A 87 -31.83 43.44 -44.56
CA GLY A 87 -32.44 44.78 -44.63
C GLY A 87 -32.89 45.20 -46.04
N ALA A 88 -32.65 44.36 -47.05
CA ALA A 88 -33.08 44.52 -48.44
C ALA A 88 -32.83 45.93 -49.03
N PRO A 89 -31.59 46.46 -48.95
CA PRO A 89 -31.28 47.77 -49.51
C PRO A 89 -31.57 47.79 -51.01
N ASP A 90 -32.16 48.88 -51.49
CA ASP A 90 -32.47 49.10 -52.92
C ASP A 90 -33.30 48.01 -53.60
N PHE A 91 -34.03 47.19 -52.83
CA PHE A 91 -34.86 46.10 -53.37
C PHE A 91 -35.96 46.62 -54.32
N THR A 92 -36.74 47.60 -53.89
CA THR A 92 -37.81 48.19 -54.71
C THR A 92 -37.27 48.83 -56.00
N PRO A 93 -36.24 49.70 -55.96
CA PRO A 93 -35.60 50.20 -57.18
C PRO A 93 -35.14 49.09 -58.13
N SER A 94 -34.56 48.00 -57.61
CA SER A 94 -34.06 46.88 -58.41
C SER A 94 -35.17 46.10 -59.10
N VAL A 95 -36.28 45.83 -58.39
CA VAL A 95 -37.47 45.18 -58.95
C VAL A 95 -38.09 46.03 -60.05
N LEU A 96 -38.26 47.34 -59.80
CA LEU A 96 -38.88 48.25 -60.78
C LEU A 96 -38.01 48.43 -62.02
N LYS A 97 -36.70 48.59 -61.86
CA LYS A 97 -35.78 48.70 -62.99
C LYS A 97 -35.81 47.44 -63.86
N GLY A 98 -35.72 46.26 -63.25
CA GLY A 98 -35.82 45.01 -63.99
C GLY A 98 -37.14 44.88 -64.76
N PHE A 99 -38.25 45.33 -64.15
CA PHE A 99 -39.56 45.33 -64.80
C PHE A 99 -39.64 46.35 -65.93
N ASP A 100 -39.11 47.55 -65.74
CA ASP A 100 -39.12 48.62 -66.74
C ASP A 100 -38.30 48.21 -67.98
N ASP A 101 -37.13 47.60 -67.79
CA ASP A 101 -36.29 47.05 -68.87
C ASP A 101 -37.04 45.95 -69.64
N TYR A 102 -37.73 45.05 -68.91
CA TYR A 102 -38.57 44.01 -69.50
C TYR A 102 -39.73 44.58 -70.33
N ALA A 103 -40.48 45.52 -69.75
CA ALA A 103 -41.64 46.15 -70.38
C ALA A 103 -41.24 46.88 -71.67
N GLN A 104 -40.11 47.61 -71.66
CA GLN A 104 -39.57 48.25 -72.85
C GLN A 104 -39.22 47.24 -73.94
N GLN A 105 -38.57 46.12 -73.59
CA GLN A 105 -38.21 45.07 -74.54
C GLN A 105 -39.44 44.42 -75.18
N GLN A 106 -40.50 44.16 -74.41
CA GLN A 106 -41.74 43.58 -74.93
C GLN A 106 -42.49 44.57 -75.84
N LEU A 107 -42.62 45.83 -75.42
CA LEU A 107 -43.30 46.86 -76.23
C LEU A 107 -42.56 47.18 -77.54
N GLY A 108 -41.23 47.04 -77.57
CA GLY A 108 -40.43 47.23 -78.78
C GLY A 108 -40.63 46.16 -79.86
N GLN A 109 -41.10 44.96 -79.47
CA GLN A 109 -41.34 43.84 -80.38
C GLN A 109 -42.75 43.83 -80.97
N MET A 110 -43.66 44.67 -80.47
CA MET A 110 -45.06 44.69 -80.89
C MET A 110 -45.31 45.71 -82.02
N PRO A 111 -46.11 45.35 -83.06
CA PRO A 111 -46.56 46.28 -84.09
C PRO A 111 -47.34 47.47 -83.50
N GLU A 112 -47.22 48.64 -84.13
CA GLU A 112 -47.98 49.83 -83.75
C GLU A 112 -49.49 49.63 -83.96
N GLY A 113 -50.30 49.88 -82.93
CA GLY A 113 -51.75 49.64 -82.97
C GLY A 113 -52.44 49.63 -81.60
N ARG A 114 -53.74 49.27 -81.59
CA ARG A 114 -54.58 49.25 -80.38
C ARG A 114 -54.16 48.16 -79.38
N ALA A 115 -53.65 47.03 -79.87
CA ALA A 115 -53.13 45.93 -79.07
C ALA A 115 -51.92 46.34 -78.22
N LYS A 116 -50.95 47.08 -78.80
CA LYS A 116 -49.79 47.62 -78.09
C LYS A 116 -50.19 48.60 -76.98
N LYS A 117 -51.18 49.46 -77.23
CA LYS A 117 -51.72 50.40 -76.21
C LYS A 117 -52.40 49.66 -75.05
N PHE A 118 -53.18 48.62 -75.35
CA PHE A 118 -53.84 47.81 -74.32
C PHE A 118 -52.83 47.03 -73.47
N TYR A 119 -51.82 46.44 -74.11
CA TYR A 119 -50.73 45.75 -73.42
C TYR A 119 -49.90 46.69 -72.53
N ALA A 120 -49.60 47.91 -73.01
CA ALA A 120 -48.92 48.93 -72.22
C ALA A 120 -49.68 49.30 -70.94
N LEU A 121 -51.02 49.46 -71.02
CA LEU A 121 -51.86 49.71 -69.83
C LEU A 121 -51.81 48.56 -68.83
N GLN A 122 -51.80 47.32 -69.31
CA GLN A 122 -51.73 46.13 -68.46
C GLN A 122 -50.34 45.95 -67.82
N LEU A 123 -49.26 46.31 -68.52
CA LEU A 123 -47.91 46.33 -67.95
C LEU A 123 -47.78 47.41 -66.87
N ASP A 124 -48.42 48.57 -67.03
CA ASP A 124 -48.43 49.63 -66.00
C ASP A 124 -49.19 49.21 -64.72
N GLU A 125 -50.31 48.50 -64.88
CA GLU A 125 -51.04 47.89 -63.76
C GLU A 125 -50.17 46.86 -63.01
N LEU A 126 -49.47 45.99 -63.75
CA LEU A 126 -48.55 45.01 -63.19
C LEU A 126 -47.37 45.69 -62.46
N ARG A 127 -46.79 46.73 -63.05
CA ARG A 127 -45.74 47.55 -62.44
C ARG A 127 -46.17 48.10 -61.09
N THR A 128 -47.38 48.63 -61.00
CA THR A 128 -47.93 49.21 -59.76
C THR A 128 -48.12 48.16 -58.66
N SER A 129 -48.60 46.96 -59.03
CA SER A 129 -48.71 45.83 -58.10
C SER A 129 -47.35 45.36 -57.59
N LEU A 130 -46.36 45.22 -58.48
CA LEU A 130 -44.99 44.86 -58.12
C LEU A 130 -44.35 45.92 -57.22
N ALA A 131 -44.56 47.21 -57.51
CA ALA A 131 -44.10 48.32 -56.68
C ALA A 131 -44.63 48.22 -55.25
N SER A 132 -45.94 48.03 -55.09
CA SER A 132 -46.57 47.94 -53.76
C SER A 132 -46.09 46.73 -52.97
N ASN A 133 -45.94 45.58 -53.62
CA ASN A 133 -45.41 44.36 -52.99
C ASN A 133 -43.93 44.51 -52.58
N ALA A 134 -43.11 45.11 -53.45
CA ALA A 134 -41.69 45.35 -53.16
C ALA A 134 -41.49 46.36 -52.04
N ILE A 135 -42.24 47.47 -52.03
CA ILE A 135 -42.20 48.50 -50.98
C ILE A 135 -42.57 47.90 -49.62
N ASN A 136 -43.69 47.17 -49.54
CA ASN A 136 -44.15 46.57 -48.29
C ASN A 136 -43.17 45.54 -47.75
N TRP A 137 -42.63 44.68 -48.62
CA TRP A 137 -41.67 43.66 -48.22
C TRP A 137 -40.33 44.27 -47.79
N GLN A 138 -39.79 45.22 -48.56
CA GLN A 138 -38.57 45.95 -48.20
C GLN A 138 -38.71 46.67 -46.85
N ALA A 139 -39.85 47.34 -46.62
CA ALA A 139 -40.13 48.00 -45.35
C ALA A 139 -40.27 47.03 -44.16
N GLN A 140 -40.71 45.79 -44.39
CA GLN A 140 -40.74 44.74 -43.36
C GLN A 140 -39.32 44.20 -43.07
N GLN A 141 -38.54 43.90 -44.10
CA GLN A 141 -37.16 43.42 -43.96
C GLN A 141 -36.25 44.44 -43.29
N HIS A 142 -36.38 45.71 -43.67
CA HIS A 142 -35.60 46.78 -43.06
C HIS A 142 -35.92 46.95 -41.56
N ARG A 143 -37.21 46.83 -41.18
CA ARG A 143 -37.61 46.83 -39.76
C ARG A 143 -37.06 45.62 -39.00
N ALA A 144 -37.18 44.42 -39.56
CA ALA A 144 -36.65 43.20 -38.95
C ALA A 144 -35.13 43.28 -38.74
N TYR A 145 -34.39 43.76 -39.75
CA TYR A 145 -32.95 43.97 -39.66
C TYR A 145 -32.57 44.96 -38.55
N ASN A 146 -33.26 46.11 -38.46
CA ASN A 146 -32.98 47.09 -37.41
C ASN A 146 -33.22 46.50 -36.01
N ILE A 147 -34.30 45.75 -35.82
CA ILE A 147 -34.58 45.05 -34.55
C ILE A 147 -33.45 44.07 -34.20
N ASP A 148 -32.99 43.29 -35.18
CA ASP A 148 -31.89 42.35 -35.01
C ASP A 148 -30.57 43.05 -34.64
N GLN A 149 -30.25 44.18 -35.28
CA GLN A 149 -29.07 44.98 -34.93
C GLN A 149 -29.12 45.50 -33.49
N TYR A 150 -30.28 45.97 -33.02
CA TYR A 150 -30.44 46.35 -31.61
C TYR A 150 -30.31 45.15 -30.67
N ALA A 151 -30.85 43.99 -31.02
CA ALA A 151 -30.70 42.76 -30.23
C ALA A 151 -29.22 42.33 -30.13
N GLN A 152 -28.47 42.33 -31.24
CA GLN A 152 -27.04 42.04 -31.23
C GLN A 152 -26.24 43.05 -30.39
N GLY A 153 -26.61 44.34 -30.45
CA GLY A 153 -26.04 45.38 -29.60
C GLY A 153 -26.31 45.14 -28.12
N ASN A 154 -27.53 44.70 -27.77
CA ASN A 154 -27.90 44.31 -26.41
C ASN A 154 -27.05 43.13 -25.91
N ASP A 155 -26.84 42.11 -26.74
CA ASP A 155 -26.01 40.94 -26.39
C ASP A 155 -24.53 41.31 -26.22
N ALA A 156 -24.02 42.24 -27.03
CA ALA A 156 -22.66 42.77 -26.87
C ALA A 156 -22.52 43.54 -25.54
N ALA A 157 -23.49 44.38 -25.21
CA ALA A 157 -23.52 45.12 -23.96
C ALA A 157 -23.66 44.18 -22.73
N ALA A 158 -24.49 43.14 -22.81
CA ALA A 158 -24.60 42.13 -21.76
C ALA A 158 -23.28 41.35 -21.57
N ARG A 159 -22.50 41.12 -22.63
CA ARG A 159 -21.16 40.52 -22.53
C ARG A 159 -20.16 41.42 -21.82
N VAL A 160 -20.22 42.74 -22.01
CA VAL A 160 -19.39 43.70 -21.24
C VAL A 160 -19.70 43.58 -19.76
N VAL A 161 -20.98 43.51 -19.40
CA VAL A 161 -21.43 43.30 -18.02
C VAL A 161 -20.99 41.94 -17.45
N ALA A 162 -20.97 40.89 -18.28
CA ALA A 162 -20.47 39.57 -17.86
C ALA A 162 -18.98 39.59 -17.48
N MET A 163 -18.20 40.46 -18.13
CA MET A 163 -16.77 40.65 -17.85
C MET A 163 -16.53 41.56 -16.64
N ASP A 164 -17.31 42.62 -16.50
CA ASP A 164 -17.24 43.57 -15.40
C ASP A 164 -18.65 43.96 -14.92
N PRO A 165 -19.16 43.30 -13.86
CA PRO A 165 -20.48 43.58 -13.31
C PRO A 165 -20.65 45.01 -12.80
N SER A 166 -19.57 45.72 -12.46
CA SER A 166 -19.64 47.11 -11.99
C SER A 166 -20.14 48.08 -13.07
N GLN A 167 -20.02 47.69 -14.34
CA GLN A 167 -20.53 48.45 -15.49
C GLN A 167 -22.03 48.27 -15.72
N TYR A 168 -22.73 47.47 -14.91
CA TYR A 168 -24.15 47.19 -15.13
C TYR A 168 -24.99 48.48 -15.19
N GLY A 169 -24.86 49.35 -14.18
CA GLY A 169 -25.66 50.58 -14.10
C GLY A 169 -25.42 51.53 -15.27
N THR A 170 -24.16 51.74 -15.65
CA THR A 170 -23.76 52.63 -16.76
C THR A 170 -24.18 52.08 -18.11
N THR A 171 -23.92 50.80 -18.36
CA THR A 171 -24.26 50.10 -19.61
C THR A 171 -25.77 49.99 -19.78
N ARG A 172 -26.50 49.78 -18.69
CA ARG A 172 -27.96 49.76 -18.72
C ARG A 172 -28.56 51.10 -19.09
N ALA A 173 -28.09 52.18 -18.47
CA ALA A 173 -28.60 53.52 -18.75
C ALA A 173 -28.35 53.91 -20.22
N SER A 174 -27.14 53.65 -20.74
CA SER A 174 -26.78 53.98 -22.12
C SER A 174 -27.60 53.17 -23.13
N GLN A 175 -27.78 51.87 -22.91
CA GLN A 175 -28.48 51.01 -23.86
C GLN A 175 -29.99 51.27 -23.90
N ILE A 176 -30.61 51.56 -22.75
CA ILE A 176 -32.01 51.98 -22.69
C ILE A 176 -32.20 53.31 -23.42
N ALA A 177 -31.30 54.28 -23.24
CA ALA A 177 -31.35 55.55 -23.96
C ALA A 177 -31.22 55.37 -25.48
N LEU A 178 -30.35 54.47 -25.93
CA LEU A 178 -30.16 54.13 -27.35
C LEU A 178 -31.42 53.48 -27.96
N ILE A 179 -32.07 52.55 -27.24
CA ILE A 179 -33.32 51.93 -27.72
C ILE A 179 -34.45 52.97 -27.77
N ASN A 180 -34.55 53.84 -26.76
CA ASN A 180 -35.58 54.86 -26.68
C ASN A 180 -35.48 55.92 -27.79
N SER A 181 -34.26 56.28 -28.21
CA SER A 181 -34.02 57.24 -29.31
C SER A 181 -34.25 56.67 -30.71
N SER A 182 -34.44 55.36 -30.85
CA SER A 182 -34.73 54.71 -32.14
C SER A 182 -36.10 55.11 -32.72
N THR A 183 -36.31 54.90 -34.02
CA THR A 183 -37.59 55.14 -34.71
C THR A 183 -38.58 53.96 -34.62
N LEU A 184 -38.28 52.95 -33.81
CA LEU A 184 -39.13 51.77 -33.60
C LEU A 184 -40.44 52.12 -32.87
N ASP A 185 -41.45 51.27 -33.01
CA ASP A 185 -42.71 51.40 -32.26
C ASP A 185 -42.51 51.12 -30.75
N ALA A 186 -43.45 51.59 -29.94
CA ALA A 186 -43.36 51.51 -28.48
C ALA A 186 -43.31 50.07 -27.94
N GLN A 187 -44.03 49.14 -28.58
CA GLN A 187 -44.08 47.75 -28.13
C GLN A 187 -42.74 47.05 -28.38
N THR A 188 -42.14 47.27 -29.56
CA THR A 188 -40.82 46.73 -29.91
C THR A 188 -39.72 47.30 -29.01
N LYS A 189 -39.75 48.60 -28.71
CA LYS A 189 -38.80 49.24 -27.77
C LYS A 189 -38.88 48.60 -26.38
N SER A 190 -40.08 48.44 -25.83
CA SER A 190 -40.28 47.81 -24.52
C SER A 190 -39.75 46.39 -24.50
N LYS A 191 -39.99 45.59 -25.55
CA LYS A 191 -39.46 44.23 -25.66
C LYS A 191 -37.94 44.20 -25.68
N LEU A 192 -37.29 45.05 -26.47
CA LEU A 192 -35.83 45.14 -26.55
C LEU A 192 -35.19 45.58 -25.21
N VAL A 193 -35.83 46.52 -24.50
CA VAL A 193 -35.37 46.95 -23.17
C VAL A 193 -35.45 45.83 -22.15
N GLU A 194 -36.57 45.11 -22.08
CA GLU A 194 -36.74 43.99 -21.14
C GLU A 194 -35.78 42.84 -21.47
N GLN A 195 -35.60 42.51 -22.75
CA GLN A 195 -34.63 41.50 -23.18
C GLN A 195 -33.20 41.87 -22.76
N PHE A 196 -32.79 43.12 -22.97
CA PHE A 196 -31.47 43.59 -22.56
C PHE A 196 -31.30 43.52 -21.03
N LYS A 197 -32.25 44.05 -20.27
CA LYS A 197 -32.23 44.03 -18.80
C LYS A 197 -32.07 42.61 -18.28
N GLU A 198 -32.89 41.68 -18.78
CA GLU A 198 -32.83 40.29 -18.37
C GLU A 198 -31.47 39.64 -18.69
N ALA A 199 -30.93 39.88 -19.89
CA ALA A 199 -29.65 39.30 -20.31
C ALA A 199 -28.48 39.88 -19.51
N ALA A 200 -28.40 41.21 -19.39
CA ALA A 200 -27.36 41.90 -18.67
C ALA A 200 -27.41 41.60 -17.16
N ALA A 201 -28.59 41.57 -16.56
CA ALA A 201 -28.74 41.28 -15.15
C ALA A 201 -28.36 39.83 -14.82
N ALA A 202 -28.74 38.88 -15.68
CA ALA A 202 -28.34 37.48 -15.53
C ALA A 202 -26.81 37.30 -15.69
N ALA A 203 -26.19 38.03 -16.62
CA ALA A 203 -24.75 38.03 -16.81
C ALA A 203 -24.00 38.59 -15.59
N ALA A 204 -24.41 39.75 -15.07
CA ALA A 204 -23.87 40.34 -13.85
C ALA A 204 -24.00 39.37 -12.66
N GLY A 205 -25.21 38.83 -12.46
CA GLY A 205 -25.50 37.94 -11.35
C GLY A 205 -24.69 36.64 -11.40
N ALA A 206 -24.53 36.04 -12.58
CA ALA A 206 -23.72 34.83 -12.73
C ALA A 206 -22.25 35.07 -12.35
N ARG A 207 -21.68 36.22 -12.73
CA ARG A 207 -20.30 36.58 -12.40
C ARG A 207 -20.14 36.91 -10.91
N MET A 208 -21.02 37.71 -10.34
CA MET A 208 -20.98 38.09 -8.92
C MET A 208 -21.14 36.88 -7.99
N VAL A 209 -22.00 35.92 -8.35
CA VAL A 209 -22.13 34.65 -7.61
C VAL A 209 -20.86 33.81 -7.67
N ALA A 210 -20.11 33.85 -8.78
CA ALA A 210 -18.85 33.14 -8.89
C ALA A 210 -17.70 33.81 -8.10
N ASP A 211 -17.65 35.15 -8.09
CA ASP A 211 -16.58 35.91 -7.42
C ASP A 211 -16.77 35.98 -5.90
N ASP A 212 -17.98 36.26 -5.43
CA ASP A 212 -18.34 36.29 -4.00
C ASP A 212 -19.76 35.73 -3.79
N PRO A 213 -19.92 34.40 -3.66
CA PRO A 213 -21.23 33.80 -3.53
C PRO A 213 -21.97 34.23 -2.25
N ALA A 214 -21.26 34.62 -1.18
CA ALA A 214 -21.87 35.03 0.07
C ALA A 214 -22.49 36.43 -0.05
N ALA A 215 -21.73 37.40 -0.57
CA ALA A 215 -22.24 38.75 -0.80
C ALA A 215 -23.35 38.75 -1.87
N ALA A 216 -23.20 37.97 -2.95
CA ALA A 216 -24.22 37.83 -3.97
C ALA A 216 -25.51 37.19 -3.44
N LEU A 217 -25.43 36.15 -2.60
CA LEU A 217 -26.60 35.55 -1.97
C LEU A 217 -27.32 36.53 -1.03
N ALA A 218 -26.57 37.33 -0.27
CA ALA A 218 -27.15 38.37 0.60
C ALA A 218 -27.91 39.42 -0.23
N ALA A 219 -27.36 39.86 -1.35
CA ALA A 219 -28.03 40.79 -2.26
C ALA A 219 -29.29 40.17 -2.91
N LEU A 220 -29.22 38.90 -3.33
CA LEU A 220 -30.33 38.17 -3.95
C LEU A 220 -31.49 37.83 -2.98
N THR A 221 -31.25 37.88 -1.67
CA THR A 221 -32.23 37.55 -0.62
C THR A 221 -32.74 38.78 0.14
N GLY A 222 -32.30 39.99 -0.27
CA GLY A 222 -32.79 41.25 0.27
C GLY A 222 -34.29 41.45 0.04
N LYS A 223 -34.92 42.32 0.86
CA LYS A 223 -36.36 42.61 0.72
C LYS A 223 -36.63 43.33 -0.61
N PRO A 224 -37.70 42.99 -1.35
CA PRO A 224 -38.05 43.63 -2.62
C PRO A 224 -38.25 45.15 -2.54
N ASP A 225 -38.69 45.62 -1.36
CA ASP A 225 -39.01 47.03 -1.11
C ASP A 225 -37.77 47.90 -0.76
N GLN A 226 -36.58 47.29 -0.70
CA GLN A 226 -35.33 48.01 -0.42
C GLN A 226 -34.51 48.13 -1.70
N ALA A 227 -33.99 49.33 -1.95
CA ALA A 227 -33.05 49.55 -3.05
C ALA A 227 -31.85 48.60 -2.87
N PRO A 228 -31.41 47.91 -3.93
CA PRO A 228 -30.27 47.01 -3.84
C PRO A 228 -29.01 47.80 -3.42
N PRO A 229 -28.06 47.14 -2.73
CA PRO A 229 -26.78 47.75 -2.41
C PRO A 229 -26.07 48.29 -3.67
N GLN A 230 -25.24 49.32 -3.51
CA GLN A 230 -24.44 49.86 -4.61
C GLN A 230 -23.62 48.74 -5.28
N GLY A 231 -23.69 48.62 -6.60
CA GLY A 231 -23.08 47.55 -7.38
C GLY A 231 -23.92 46.28 -7.55
N TYR A 232 -25.12 46.22 -6.95
CA TYR A 232 -26.08 45.12 -7.08
C TYR A 232 -27.39 45.54 -7.76
N GLU A 233 -27.37 46.62 -8.55
CA GLU A 233 -28.55 47.17 -9.22
C GLU A 233 -29.21 46.15 -10.17
N TRP A 234 -28.44 45.19 -10.67
CA TRP A 234 -28.90 44.08 -11.51
C TRP A 234 -29.94 43.18 -10.84
N VAL A 235 -29.97 43.10 -9.50
CA VAL A 235 -30.95 42.28 -8.77
C VAL A 235 -32.38 42.74 -9.05
N GLY A 236 -32.60 44.04 -9.20
CA GLY A 236 -33.93 44.63 -9.43
C GLY A 236 -34.50 44.39 -10.82
N ASP A 237 -33.66 44.08 -11.81
CA ASP A 237 -34.07 43.80 -13.19
C ASP A 237 -34.09 42.29 -13.50
N LEU A 238 -33.81 41.44 -12.51
CA LEU A 238 -33.68 40.00 -12.70
C LEU A 238 -35.06 39.31 -12.60
N PRO A 239 -35.43 38.46 -13.57
CA PRO A 239 -36.66 37.68 -13.45
C PRO A 239 -36.63 36.71 -12.27
N ALA A 240 -37.78 36.51 -11.61
CA ALA A 240 -37.91 35.67 -10.42
C ALA A 240 -37.35 34.24 -10.59
N GLN A 241 -37.55 33.63 -11.76
CA GLN A 241 -37.02 32.30 -12.06
C GLN A 241 -35.48 32.29 -12.07
N LYS A 242 -34.85 33.28 -12.70
CA LYS A 242 -33.38 33.40 -12.74
C LYS A 242 -32.81 33.73 -11.36
N MET A 243 -33.55 34.45 -10.54
CA MET A 243 -33.16 34.80 -9.17
C MET A 243 -32.99 33.54 -8.32
N VAL A 244 -33.97 32.63 -8.38
CA VAL A 244 -33.92 31.35 -7.66
C VAL A 244 -32.75 30.48 -8.14
N VAL A 245 -32.47 30.45 -9.45
CA VAL A 245 -31.33 29.70 -10.01
C VAL A 245 -30.01 30.23 -9.45
N LEU A 246 -29.81 31.55 -9.45
CA LEU A 246 -28.60 32.18 -8.91
C LEU A 246 -28.46 31.99 -7.39
N GLN A 247 -29.56 32.06 -6.64
CA GLN A 247 -29.57 31.79 -5.20
C GLN A 247 -29.13 30.35 -4.90
N ASN A 248 -29.65 29.37 -5.63
CA ASN A 248 -29.28 27.97 -5.45
C ASN A 248 -27.81 27.72 -5.82
N HIS A 249 -27.32 28.35 -6.89
CA HIS A 249 -25.91 28.27 -7.28
C HIS A 249 -24.99 28.85 -6.19
N ALA A 250 -25.31 30.04 -5.66
CA ALA A 250 -24.54 30.66 -4.59
C ALA A 250 -24.49 29.80 -3.32
N ARG A 251 -25.64 29.24 -2.91
CA ARG A 251 -25.71 28.30 -1.76
C ARG A 251 -24.85 27.05 -1.98
N SER A 252 -24.85 26.50 -3.20
CA SER A 252 -24.03 25.33 -3.54
C SER A 252 -22.54 25.65 -3.45
N LEU A 253 -22.09 26.81 -3.93
CA LEU A 253 -20.68 27.22 -3.86
C LEU A 253 -20.23 27.46 -2.41
N ILE A 254 -21.06 28.13 -1.59
CA ILE A 254 -20.77 28.33 -0.15
C ILE A 254 -20.62 26.97 0.55
N ALA A 255 -21.54 26.04 0.31
CA ALA A 255 -21.48 24.70 0.90
C ALA A 255 -20.23 23.92 0.43
N GLN A 256 -19.83 24.05 -0.84
CA GLN A 256 -18.61 23.43 -1.35
C GLN A 256 -17.36 23.97 -0.65
N GLN A 257 -17.23 25.29 -0.48
CA GLN A 257 -16.10 25.92 0.21
C GLN A 257 -16.02 25.50 1.68
N GLN A 258 -17.16 25.47 2.38
CA GLN A 258 -17.22 24.99 3.77
C GLN A 258 -16.81 23.52 3.89
N ASN A 259 -17.34 22.66 3.02
CA ASN A 259 -16.99 21.23 3.00
C ASN A 259 -15.52 20.97 2.66
N GLU A 260 -14.87 21.81 1.87
CA GLU A 260 -13.44 21.70 1.58
C GLU A 260 -12.59 22.06 2.79
N ALA A 261 -12.87 23.20 3.43
CA ALA A 261 -12.19 23.62 4.65
C ALA A 261 -12.35 22.61 5.80
N GLU A 262 -13.56 22.05 5.98
CA GLU A 262 -13.83 21.00 6.96
C GLU A 262 -13.05 19.71 6.66
N ARG A 263 -12.97 19.30 5.38
CA ARG A 263 -12.20 18.12 4.97
C ARG A 263 -10.70 18.32 5.22
N GLU A 264 -10.15 19.48 4.93
CA GLU A 264 -8.74 19.79 5.20
C GLU A 264 -8.45 19.83 6.71
N ALA A 265 -9.35 20.41 7.52
CA ALA A 265 -9.24 20.38 8.96
C ALA A 265 -9.27 18.94 9.50
N LEU A 266 -10.22 18.12 9.04
CA LEU A 266 -10.34 16.72 9.43
C LEU A 266 -9.12 15.88 9.00
N GLN A 267 -8.57 16.12 7.81
CA GLN A 267 -7.35 15.44 7.36
C GLN A 267 -6.15 15.78 8.24
N ARG A 268 -5.98 17.05 8.62
CA ARG A 268 -4.94 17.46 9.58
C ARG A 268 -5.13 16.79 10.93
N GLU A 269 -6.37 16.74 11.41
CA GLU A 269 -6.72 16.08 12.69
C GLU A 269 -6.41 14.58 12.66
N ASN A 270 -6.80 13.88 11.57
CA ASN A 270 -6.54 12.45 11.41
C ASN A 270 -5.04 12.16 11.32
N ASN A 271 -4.27 12.94 10.54
CA ASN A 271 -2.82 12.76 10.44
C ASN A 271 -2.13 13.01 11.80
N ALA A 272 -2.58 14.02 12.55
CA ALA A 272 -2.10 14.29 13.90
C ALA A 272 -2.40 13.13 14.85
N ALA A 273 -3.61 12.57 14.81
CA ALA A 273 -4.00 11.41 15.59
C ALA A 273 -3.18 10.15 15.23
N ASP A 274 -2.95 9.90 13.95
CA ASP A 274 -2.14 8.78 13.47
C ASP A 274 -0.69 8.85 13.96
N LEU A 275 -0.06 10.03 13.85
CA LEU A 275 1.30 10.25 14.35
C LEU A 275 1.36 10.15 15.87
N TYR A 276 0.37 10.67 16.58
CA TYR A 276 0.26 10.55 18.03
C TYR A 276 0.12 9.09 18.46
N ASN A 277 -0.73 8.29 17.81
CA ASN A 277 -0.90 6.87 18.12
C ASN A 277 0.38 6.06 17.87
N LYS A 278 1.13 6.37 16.80
CA LYS A 278 2.46 5.79 16.57
C LYS A 278 3.45 6.17 17.66
N ALA A 279 3.49 7.44 18.05
CA ALA A 279 4.34 7.90 19.15
C ALA A 279 3.95 7.21 20.47
N LEU A 280 2.66 7.07 20.73
CA LEU A 280 2.13 6.41 21.91
C LEU A 280 2.59 4.95 21.96
N ASP A 281 2.43 4.20 20.88
CA ASP A 281 2.87 2.80 20.79
C ASP A 281 4.38 2.65 21.06
N LEU A 282 5.21 3.50 20.44
CA LEU A 282 6.66 3.50 20.67
C LEU A 282 7.03 3.77 22.14
N VAL A 283 6.35 4.74 22.77
CA VAL A 283 6.55 5.07 24.19
C VAL A 283 6.07 3.94 25.09
N HIS A 284 4.98 3.25 24.74
CA HIS A 284 4.47 2.07 25.45
C HIS A 284 5.43 0.88 25.38
N GLN A 285 6.17 0.75 24.28
CA GLN A 285 7.21 -0.27 24.15
C GLN A 285 8.53 0.11 24.86
N GLY A 286 8.61 1.33 25.41
CA GLY A 286 9.80 1.88 26.06
C GLY A 286 10.89 2.31 25.08
N LEU A 287 10.54 2.58 23.82
CA LEU A 287 11.48 2.98 22.79
C LEU A 287 11.77 4.48 22.86
N GLN A 288 13.02 4.86 22.61
CA GLN A 288 13.38 6.28 22.51
C GLN A 288 12.89 6.85 21.18
N LEU A 289 12.13 7.95 21.24
CA LEU A 289 11.70 8.68 20.04
C LEU A 289 12.89 9.48 19.47
N SER A 290 13.14 9.38 18.16
CA SER A 290 14.20 10.16 17.53
C SER A 290 13.87 11.67 17.53
N PRO A 291 14.86 12.57 17.56
CA PRO A 291 14.63 14.01 17.49
C PRO A 291 13.82 14.43 16.27
N GLU A 292 14.04 13.78 15.12
CA GLU A 292 13.32 14.05 13.87
C GLU A 292 11.85 13.69 14.00
N PHE A 293 11.54 12.52 14.58
CA PHE A 293 10.16 12.09 14.79
C PHE A 293 9.44 12.96 15.84
N GLN A 294 10.15 13.40 16.89
CA GLN A 294 9.61 14.35 17.86
C GLN A 294 9.23 15.68 17.19
N ASN A 295 10.11 16.22 16.33
CA ASN A 295 9.83 17.43 15.56
C ASN A 295 8.66 17.26 14.60
N GLN A 296 8.57 16.10 13.92
CA GLN A 296 7.45 15.78 13.04
C GLN A 296 6.12 15.73 13.80
N LEU A 297 6.09 15.06 14.95
CA LEU A 297 4.91 14.98 15.81
C LEU A 297 4.46 16.38 16.28
N LEU A 298 5.38 17.20 16.78
CA LEU A 298 5.06 18.55 17.23
C LEU A 298 4.54 19.43 16.09
N SER A 299 5.19 19.38 14.92
CA SER A 299 4.76 20.14 13.75
C SER A 299 3.38 19.73 13.26
N ALA A 300 3.09 18.42 13.21
CA ALA A 300 1.81 17.91 12.70
C ALA A 300 0.65 18.13 13.68
N THR A 301 0.92 18.22 14.98
CA THR A 301 -0.11 18.37 16.02
C THR A 301 -0.35 19.83 16.43
N THR A 302 0.51 20.77 16.01
CA THR A 302 0.34 22.19 16.30
C THR A 302 -0.97 22.71 15.69
N GLY A 303 -1.83 23.31 16.52
CA GLY A 303 -3.13 23.84 16.10
C GLY A 303 -4.24 22.80 15.94
N THR A 304 -4.00 21.53 16.31
CA THR A 304 -5.00 20.45 16.37
C THR A 304 -5.43 20.18 17.81
N SER A 305 -6.48 19.37 18.03
CA SER A 305 -6.86 18.97 19.40
C SER A 305 -5.81 18.08 20.09
N ILE A 306 -4.91 17.48 19.31
CA ILE A 306 -3.87 16.54 19.77
C ILE A 306 -2.58 17.25 20.22
N GLY A 307 -2.44 18.56 19.99
CA GLY A 307 -1.22 19.31 20.32
C GLY A 307 -0.77 19.20 21.79
N THR A 308 -1.68 19.41 22.74
CA THR A 308 -1.39 19.28 24.18
C THR A 308 -1.13 17.82 24.60
N PRO A 309 -1.96 16.83 24.20
CA PRO A 309 -1.65 15.41 24.40
C PRO A 309 -0.27 15.00 23.89
N ALA A 310 0.14 15.48 22.70
CA ALA A 310 1.44 15.15 22.11
C ALA A 310 2.61 15.70 22.94
N GLN A 311 2.53 16.95 23.42
CA GLN A 311 3.54 17.52 24.31
C GLN A 311 3.65 16.74 25.63
N LYS A 312 2.52 16.36 26.23
CA LYS A 312 2.50 15.53 27.45
C LYS A 312 3.10 14.15 27.20
N LEU A 313 2.82 13.54 26.05
CA LEU A 313 3.40 12.26 25.67
C LEU A 313 4.93 12.35 25.55
N LEU A 314 5.48 13.42 24.96
CA LEU A 314 6.93 13.62 24.89
C LEU A 314 7.57 13.79 26.27
N SER A 315 6.90 14.46 27.22
CA SER A 315 7.42 14.54 28.60
C SER A 315 7.42 13.17 29.29
N ILE A 316 6.35 12.37 29.09
CA ILE A 316 6.25 11.01 29.63
C ILE A 316 7.32 10.10 28.99
N ALA A 317 7.55 10.22 27.68
CA ALA A 317 8.58 9.48 26.96
C ALA A 317 9.97 9.71 27.57
N SER A 318 10.29 10.96 27.89
CA SER A 318 11.55 11.34 28.55
C SER A 318 11.67 10.74 29.95
N GLN A 319 10.60 10.76 30.74
CA GLN A 319 10.59 10.17 32.10
C GLN A 319 10.72 8.64 32.05
N ASN A 320 10.00 7.99 31.14
CA ASN A 320 10.02 6.53 30.99
C ASN A 320 11.33 6.01 30.38
N ALA A 321 12.06 6.84 29.63
CA ALA A 321 13.35 6.45 29.05
C ALA A 321 14.37 6.02 30.13
N GLY A 322 14.34 6.64 31.32
CA GLY A 322 15.18 6.23 32.44
C GLY A 322 14.87 4.80 32.90
N PHE A 323 13.60 4.45 33.04
CA PHE A 323 13.16 3.09 33.38
C PHE A 323 13.49 2.10 32.25
N ALA A 324 13.15 2.42 31.00
CA ALA A 324 13.36 1.53 29.86
C ALA A 324 14.85 1.23 29.57
N SER A 325 15.74 2.19 29.85
CA SER A 325 17.20 2.04 29.70
C SER A 325 17.87 1.27 30.83
N SER A 326 17.19 1.09 31.97
CA SER A 326 17.69 0.29 33.08
C SER A 326 17.64 -1.22 32.75
N SER A 327 18.44 -2.02 33.44
CA SER A 327 18.45 -3.48 33.21
C SER A 327 17.12 -4.13 33.56
N LEU A 328 16.79 -5.27 32.95
CA LEU A 328 15.56 -6.01 33.26
C LEU A 328 15.43 -6.32 34.76
N ALA A 329 16.54 -6.57 35.45
CA ALA A 329 16.57 -6.78 36.90
C ALA A 329 16.24 -5.49 37.67
N GLN A 330 16.77 -4.34 37.24
CA GLN A 330 16.46 -3.04 37.83
C GLN A 330 15.00 -2.64 37.59
N GLN A 331 14.47 -2.89 36.40
CA GLN A 331 13.06 -2.66 36.05
C GLN A 331 12.13 -3.48 36.96
N ALA A 332 12.41 -4.78 37.10
CA ALA A 332 11.62 -5.66 37.97
C ALA A 332 11.67 -5.20 39.44
N ALA A 333 12.86 -4.82 39.94
CA ALA A 333 13.01 -4.32 41.30
C ALA A 333 12.27 -3.00 41.53
N ALA A 334 12.24 -2.10 40.54
CA ALA A 334 11.50 -0.85 40.62
C ALA A 334 9.98 -1.09 40.62
N LEU A 335 9.47 -1.96 39.74
CA LEU A 335 8.05 -2.34 39.71
C LEU A 335 7.61 -2.99 41.02
N GLN A 336 8.43 -3.88 41.59
CA GLN A 336 8.14 -4.50 42.88
C GLN A 336 8.02 -3.47 44.00
N ARG A 337 8.85 -2.42 44.01
CA ARG A 337 8.75 -1.32 44.97
C ARG A 337 7.44 -0.54 44.80
N TYR A 338 7.08 -0.20 43.57
CA TYR A 338 5.81 0.48 43.29
C TYR A 338 4.60 -0.35 43.72
N HIS A 339 4.55 -1.64 43.37
CA HIS A 339 3.46 -2.53 43.79
C HIS A 339 3.39 -2.65 45.32
N ALA A 340 4.53 -2.75 46.01
CA ALA A 340 4.56 -2.80 47.47
C ALA A 340 4.05 -1.49 48.12
N GLU A 341 4.42 -0.34 47.58
CA GLU A 341 3.92 0.98 48.02
C GLU A 341 2.42 1.12 47.79
N MET A 342 1.91 0.70 46.63
CA MET A 342 0.47 0.72 46.31
C MET A 342 -0.35 -0.16 47.27
N VAL A 343 0.19 -1.31 47.67
CA VAL A 343 -0.45 -2.20 48.64
C VAL A 343 -0.39 -1.61 50.06
N THR A 344 0.71 -0.97 50.42
CA THR A 344 0.95 -0.48 51.79
C THR A 344 0.23 0.85 52.06
N ASN A 345 0.27 1.79 51.12
CA ASN A 345 -0.20 3.16 51.30
C ASN A 345 -1.52 3.45 50.57
N GLY A 346 -2.07 2.47 49.84
CA GLY A 346 -3.15 2.69 48.88
C GLY A 346 -2.64 3.29 47.57
N THR A 347 -3.51 3.37 46.56
CA THR A 347 -3.16 3.88 45.23
C THR A 347 -4.27 4.80 44.69
N ASP A 348 -3.87 5.77 43.88
CA ASP A 348 -4.77 6.64 43.12
C ASP A 348 -4.75 6.26 41.61
N PRO A 349 -5.74 6.71 40.81
CA PRO A 349 -5.82 6.38 39.39
C PRO A 349 -4.61 6.80 38.54
N ASP A 350 -3.95 7.92 38.87
CA ASP A 350 -2.80 8.43 38.11
C ASP A 350 -1.57 7.57 38.39
N THR A 351 -1.32 7.24 39.65
CA THR A 351 -0.25 6.32 40.07
C THR A 351 -0.47 4.93 39.45
N ALA A 352 -1.69 4.39 39.48
CA ALA A 352 -2.01 3.11 38.88
C ALA A 352 -1.79 3.10 37.36
N ALA A 353 -2.09 4.20 36.66
CA ALA A 353 -1.85 4.33 35.22
C ALA A 353 -0.35 4.36 34.89
N VAL A 354 0.46 5.07 35.66
CA VAL A 354 1.93 5.10 35.49
C VAL A 354 2.53 3.73 35.73
N VAL A 355 2.18 3.04 36.83
CA VAL A 355 2.73 1.71 37.13
C VAL A 355 2.33 0.69 36.06
N LYS A 356 1.08 0.73 35.58
CA LYS A 356 0.62 -0.09 34.45
C LYS A 356 1.45 0.16 33.19
N GLN A 357 1.82 1.41 32.92
CA GLN A 357 2.68 1.77 31.81
C GLN A 357 4.09 1.17 31.96
N LEU A 358 4.68 1.24 33.16
CA LEU A 358 5.98 0.65 33.44
C LEU A 358 5.95 -0.88 33.32
N ASP A 359 4.87 -1.54 33.76
CA ASP A 359 4.65 -2.98 33.59
C ASP A 359 4.61 -3.37 32.09
N GLN A 360 3.96 -2.56 31.25
CA GLN A 360 3.93 -2.76 29.79
C GLN A 360 5.32 -2.62 29.18
N ILE A 361 6.07 -1.57 29.55
CA ILE A 361 7.46 -1.37 29.11
C ILE A 361 8.34 -2.54 29.51
N HIS A 362 8.21 -3.03 30.75
CA HIS A 362 8.99 -4.16 31.24
C HIS A 362 8.68 -5.45 30.46
N THR A 363 7.39 -5.73 30.24
CA THR A 363 6.94 -6.89 29.46
C THR A 363 7.47 -6.84 28.03
N ALA A 364 7.35 -5.69 27.36
CA ALA A 364 7.89 -5.47 26.01
C ALA A 364 9.42 -5.61 25.98
N SER A 365 10.10 -5.17 27.05
CA SER A 365 11.55 -5.30 27.18
C SER A 365 11.99 -6.76 27.32
N ILE A 366 11.31 -7.56 28.13
CA ILE A 366 11.59 -9.00 28.27
C ILE A 366 11.53 -9.69 26.90
N GLU A 367 10.45 -9.46 26.14
CA GLU A 367 10.28 -10.11 24.84
C GLU A 367 11.31 -9.62 23.81
N ALA A 368 11.58 -8.31 23.77
CA ALA A 368 12.60 -7.76 22.87
C ALA A 368 14.00 -8.33 23.16
N TYR A 369 14.41 -8.39 24.44
CA TYR A 369 15.69 -8.99 24.85
C TYR A 369 15.73 -10.50 24.66
N LYS A 370 14.59 -11.18 24.54
CA LYS A 370 14.53 -12.61 24.21
C LYS A 370 14.80 -12.83 22.73
N VAL A 371 14.18 -12.03 21.86
CA VAL A 371 14.24 -12.16 20.39
C VAL A 371 15.55 -11.63 19.82
N ASP A 372 15.89 -10.37 20.12
CA ASP A 372 17.09 -9.72 19.60
C ASP A 372 17.72 -8.80 20.66
N PRO A 373 18.62 -9.35 21.51
CA PRO A 373 19.21 -8.60 22.61
C PRO A 373 19.99 -7.36 22.18
N TRP A 374 20.66 -7.39 21.03
CA TRP A 374 21.50 -6.28 20.57
C TRP A 374 20.65 -5.10 20.12
N ASN A 375 19.65 -5.36 19.28
CA ASN A 375 18.75 -4.31 18.83
C ASN A 375 17.83 -3.83 19.96
N ALA A 376 17.44 -4.70 20.89
CA ALA A 376 16.69 -4.31 22.09
C ALA A 376 17.51 -3.35 22.99
N ALA A 377 18.80 -3.65 23.19
CA ALA A 377 19.71 -2.79 23.95
C ALA A 377 19.93 -1.44 23.27
N LEU A 378 20.08 -1.42 21.94
CA LEU A 378 20.23 -0.18 21.17
C LEU A 378 18.97 0.68 21.26
N ALA A 379 17.80 0.10 20.97
CA ALA A 379 16.54 0.83 20.88
C ALA A 379 16.07 1.42 22.23
N ARG A 380 16.56 0.86 23.35
CA ARG A 380 16.31 1.33 24.72
C ARG A 380 17.46 2.17 25.28
N GLY A 381 18.52 2.41 24.51
CA GLY A 381 19.64 3.27 24.90
C GLY A 381 20.66 2.64 25.86
N ALA A 382 20.61 1.33 26.11
CA ALA A 382 21.61 0.63 26.92
C ALA A 382 22.99 0.58 26.22
N ILE A 383 23.01 0.62 24.89
CA ILE A 383 24.22 0.79 24.07
C ILE A 383 24.00 1.88 23.02
N LYS A 384 25.09 2.50 22.55
CA LYS A 384 25.04 3.59 21.54
C LYS A 384 25.00 3.08 20.10
N ALA A 385 25.58 1.91 19.86
CA ALA A 385 25.67 1.28 18.55
C ALA A 385 25.89 -0.23 18.72
N VAL A 386 25.37 -1.01 17.77
CA VAL A 386 25.65 -2.43 17.66
C VAL A 386 26.93 -2.59 16.82
N PRO A 387 28.02 -3.19 17.35
CA PRO A 387 29.24 -3.40 16.57
C PRO A 387 28.95 -4.27 15.34
N PRO A 388 29.38 -3.89 14.13
CA PRO A 388 29.07 -4.63 12.91
C PRO A 388 29.74 -6.00 12.91
N VAL A 389 29.13 -6.96 12.20
CA VAL A 389 29.68 -8.30 12.00
C VAL A 389 29.93 -8.54 10.52
N ASP A 390 31.17 -8.87 10.18
CA ASP A 390 31.51 -9.35 8.84
C ASP A 390 31.12 -10.82 8.70
N THR A 391 30.06 -11.08 7.94
CA THR A 391 29.60 -12.44 7.61
C THR A 391 30.06 -12.91 6.22
N THR A 392 30.85 -12.11 5.51
CA THR A 392 31.30 -12.40 4.14
C THR A 392 32.45 -13.41 4.08
N SER A 393 33.18 -13.57 5.20
CA SER A 393 34.28 -14.51 5.32
C SER A 393 34.39 -15.09 6.73
N ILE A 394 34.93 -16.31 6.87
CA ILE A 394 35.13 -16.94 8.19
C ILE A 394 36.14 -16.17 9.06
N PRO A 395 37.31 -15.72 8.56
CA PRO A 395 38.21 -14.89 9.37
C PRO A 395 37.57 -13.57 9.81
N GLY A 396 36.80 -12.93 8.93
CA GLY A 396 36.02 -11.73 9.24
C GLY A 396 35.01 -11.95 10.36
N LEU A 397 34.26 -13.07 10.27
CA LEU A 397 33.27 -13.46 11.28
C LEU A 397 33.93 -13.74 12.64
N VAL A 398 35.04 -14.48 12.66
CA VAL A 398 35.80 -14.77 13.90
C VAL A 398 36.31 -13.49 14.56
N SER A 399 36.87 -12.55 13.78
CA SER A 399 37.37 -11.28 14.34
C SER A 399 36.21 -10.42 14.89
N SER A 400 35.09 -10.37 14.16
CA SER A 400 33.88 -9.64 14.57
C SER A 400 33.27 -10.21 15.84
N LEU A 401 33.20 -11.54 15.97
CA LEU A 401 32.73 -12.22 17.18
C LEU A 401 33.63 -11.94 18.38
N THR A 402 34.95 -11.93 18.19
CA THR A 402 35.90 -11.58 19.25
C THR A 402 35.68 -10.13 19.73
N ALA A 403 35.48 -9.19 18.80
CA ALA A 403 35.16 -7.81 19.14
C ALA A 403 33.81 -7.68 19.87
N ARG A 404 32.78 -8.41 19.42
CA ARG A 404 31.48 -8.45 20.11
C ARG A 404 31.57 -9.07 21.50
N ALA A 405 32.37 -10.12 21.68
CA ALA A 405 32.58 -10.74 22.98
C ALA A 405 33.15 -9.74 24.01
N GLN A 406 33.94 -8.75 23.57
CA GLN A 406 34.42 -7.67 24.44
C GLN A 406 33.35 -6.62 24.75
N ALA A 407 32.42 -6.36 23.82
CA ALA A 407 31.36 -5.35 23.98
C ALA A 407 30.06 -5.88 24.64
N VAL A 408 29.87 -7.20 24.67
CA VAL A 408 28.61 -7.85 25.05
C VAL A 408 28.21 -7.60 26.51
N GLY A 409 29.16 -7.30 27.40
CA GLY A 409 28.91 -7.16 28.84
C GLY A 409 27.77 -6.19 29.18
N ARG A 410 27.67 -5.06 28.46
CA ARG A 410 26.56 -4.10 28.64
C ARG A 410 25.20 -4.65 28.20
N VAL A 411 25.18 -5.46 27.15
CA VAL A 411 23.95 -6.09 26.65
C VAL A 411 23.51 -7.20 27.62
N GLU A 412 24.45 -7.97 28.17
CA GLU A 412 24.16 -8.99 29.18
C GLU A 412 23.69 -8.39 30.51
N GLU A 413 24.31 -7.29 30.94
CA GLU A 413 23.88 -6.53 32.10
C GLU A 413 22.44 -6.02 31.91
N ALA A 414 22.14 -5.43 30.75
CA ALA A 414 20.81 -4.94 30.45
C ALA A 414 19.76 -6.06 30.36
N ALA A 415 20.11 -7.19 29.73
CA ALA A 415 19.24 -8.36 29.61
C ALA A 415 19.12 -9.20 30.89
N GLY A 416 20.03 -9.02 31.87
CA GLY A 416 20.10 -9.85 33.08
C GLY A 416 20.47 -11.32 32.83
N ARG A 417 20.98 -11.65 31.64
CA ARG A 417 21.34 -13.01 31.24
C ARG A 417 22.42 -12.97 30.18
N ARG A 418 23.06 -14.13 29.97
CA ARG A 418 23.93 -14.34 28.81
C ARG A 418 23.15 -14.18 27.50
N VAL A 419 23.78 -13.57 26.51
CA VAL A 419 23.18 -13.34 25.18
C VAL A 419 24.05 -13.91 24.07
N SER A 420 23.43 -14.19 22.92
CA SER A 420 24.15 -14.52 21.68
C SER A 420 24.97 -13.32 21.22
N LEU A 421 26.15 -13.59 20.64
CA LEU A 421 26.97 -12.54 20.04
C LEU A 421 26.41 -12.06 18.69
N LEU A 422 25.56 -12.85 18.03
CA LEU A 422 24.96 -12.50 16.74
C LEU A 422 23.49 -12.09 16.91
N THR A 423 23.04 -11.14 16.11
CA THR A 423 21.61 -10.90 15.91
C THR A 423 20.98 -12.09 15.17
N PRO A 424 19.65 -12.25 15.17
CA PRO A 424 18.99 -13.32 14.40
C PRO A 424 19.34 -13.28 12.90
N ASP A 425 19.51 -12.09 12.32
CA ASP A 425 19.82 -11.92 10.90
C ASP A 425 21.28 -12.30 10.60
N GLU A 426 22.21 -11.84 11.44
CA GLU A 426 23.62 -12.20 11.36
C GLU A 426 23.82 -13.69 11.60
N SER A 427 23.07 -14.30 12.52
CA SER A 427 23.08 -15.74 12.80
C SER A 427 22.65 -16.55 11.58
N ARG A 428 21.62 -16.10 10.85
CA ARG A 428 21.20 -16.72 9.58
C ARG A 428 22.25 -16.57 8.48
N ALA A 429 22.84 -15.38 8.34
CA ALA A 429 23.90 -15.14 7.36
C ALA A 429 25.17 -15.96 7.66
N ALA A 430 25.55 -16.06 8.95
CA ALA A 430 26.66 -16.89 9.38
C ALA A 430 26.44 -18.37 9.08
N LEU A 431 25.22 -18.90 9.32
CA LEU A 431 24.88 -20.27 8.96
C LEU A 431 24.99 -20.51 7.44
N GLN A 432 24.49 -19.58 6.61
CA GLN A 432 24.60 -19.67 5.15
C GLN A 432 26.06 -19.66 4.67
N ALA A 433 26.88 -18.78 5.24
CA ALA A 433 28.31 -18.70 4.93
C ALA A 433 29.04 -20.01 5.30
N ILE A 434 28.70 -20.60 6.44
CA ILE A 434 29.22 -21.90 6.89
C ILE A 434 28.75 -23.02 5.96
N ASP A 435 27.48 -23.00 5.55
CA ASP A 435 26.92 -24.09 4.75
C ASP A 435 27.49 -24.17 3.33
N ALA A 436 27.94 -23.05 2.78
CA ALA A 436 28.62 -22.98 1.48
C ALA A 436 30.04 -23.57 1.47
N LEU A 437 30.63 -23.86 2.64
CA LEU A 437 31.99 -24.41 2.76
C LEU A 437 32.04 -25.91 2.49
N SER A 438 33.20 -26.38 1.99
CA SER A 438 33.50 -27.82 1.96
C SER A 438 33.51 -28.42 3.37
N ASN A 439 33.18 -29.71 3.52
CA ASN A 439 33.00 -30.34 4.83
C ASN A 439 34.18 -30.15 5.79
N ASN A 440 35.43 -30.32 5.32
CA ASN A 440 36.62 -30.13 6.14
C ASN A 440 36.77 -28.67 6.60
N THR A 441 36.62 -27.73 5.67
CA THR A 441 36.65 -26.29 5.99
C THR A 441 35.51 -25.91 6.93
N LYS A 442 34.32 -26.51 6.78
CA LYS A 442 33.15 -26.30 7.64
C LYS A 442 33.45 -26.72 9.08
N ALA A 443 34.02 -27.90 9.31
CA ALA A 443 34.41 -28.36 10.65
C ALA A 443 35.45 -27.42 11.31
N GLN A 444 36.47 -27.01 10.56
CA GLN A 444 37.50 -26.07 11.04
C GLN A 444 36.91 -24.70 11.37
N ALA A 445 36.02 -24.19 10.52
CA ALA A 445 35.32 -22.92 10.73
C ALA A 445 34.46 -22.96 12.00
N LEU A 446 33.68 -24.03 12.21
CA LEU A 446 32.87 -24.20 13.42
C LEU A 446 33.72 -24.25 14.69
N SER A 447 34.90 -24.88 14.66
CA SER A 447 35.85 -24.84 15.77
C SER A 447 36.40 -23.44 16.03
N ALA A 448 36.75 -22.68 14.97
CA ALA A 448 37.24 -21.32 15.12
C ALA A 448 36.16 -20.39 15.69
N LEU A 449 34.91 -20.53 15.22
CA LEU A 449 33.76 -19.78 15.74
C LEU A 449 33.47 -20.12 17.20
N GLY A 450 33.49 -21.41 17.56
CA GLY A 450 33.26 -21.83 18.94
C GLY A 450 34.33 -21.26 19.89
N ARG A 451 35.61 -21.22 19.49
CA ARG A 451 36.66 -20.54 20.26
C ARG A 451 36.41 -19.04 20.42
N ALA A 452 36.01 -18.37 19.34
CA ALA A 452 35.72 -16.93 19.37
C ALA A 452 34.55 -16.58 20.31
N MET A 453 33.58 -17.48 20.45
CA MET A 453 32.45 -17.33 21.37
C MET A 453 32.87 -17.44 22.85
N GLY A 454 33.96 -18.16 23.14
CA GLY A 454 34.65 -18.21 24.44
C GLY A 454 33.86 -18.83 25.61
N ASN A 455 32.59 -19.19 25.42
CA ASN A 455 31.71 -19.70 26.46
C ASN A 455 30.85 -20.86 25.93
N ALA A 456 30.96 -22.03 26.58
CA ALA A 456 30.25 -23.26 26.20
C ALA A 456 28.73 -23.06 26.09
N GLY A 457 28.16 -22.23 26.95
CA GLY A 457 26.74 -21.97 26.85
C GLY A 457 26.36 -20.99 25.73
N ARG A 458 27.19 -19.99 25.37
CA ARG A 458 26.91 -19.17 24.16
C ARG A 458 26.96 -20.03 22.89
N ILE A 459 27.86 -21.01 22.85
CA ILE A 459 27.91 -22.01 21.79
C ILE A 459 26.60 -22.80 21.75
N ASN A 460 26.10 -23.27 22.90
CA ASN A 460 24.83 -23.97 22.98
C ASN A 460 23.64 -23.10 22.53
N ASP A 461 23.60 -21.83 22.92
CA ASP A 461 22.53 -20.91 22.52
C ASP A 461 22.50 -20.72 21.00
N LEU A 462 23.67 -20.52 20.37
CA LEU A 462 23.75 -20.39 18.91
C LEU A 462 23.43 -21.71 18.20
N ALA A 463 23.91 -22.83 18.73
CA ALA A 463 23.60 -24.15 18.19
C ALA A 463 22.09 -24.41 18.24
N GLU A 464 21.38 -24.05 19.30
CA GLU A 464 19.92 -24.22 19.38
C GLU A 464 19.19 -23.34 18.35
N GLN A 465 19.67 -22.13 18.06
CA GLN A 465 19.13 -21.29 16.99
C GLN A 465 19.32 -21.91 15.60
N TRP A 466 20.41 -22.64 15.37
CA TRP A 466 20.69 -23.29 14.09
C TRP A 466 20.05 -24.67 13.96
N LYS A 467 19.73 -25.33 15.08
CA LYS A 467 19.27 -26.72 15.14
C LYS A 467 18.05 -27.00 14.28
N GLU A 468 17.07 -26.10 14.26
CA GLU A 468 15.86 -26.26 13.44
C GLU A 468 16.18 -26.28 11.94
N LYS A 469 17.17 -25.49 11.50
CA LYS A 469 17.54 -25.37 10.08
C LYS A 469 18.57 -26.41 9.65
N ASN A 470 19.55 -26.66 10.51
CA ASN A 470 20.66 -27.57 10.23
C ASN A 470 21.14 -28.23 11.54
N PRO A 471 20.52 -29.34 11.96
CA PRO A 471 20.84 -30.01 13.22
C PRO A 471 22.28 -30.56 13.24
N ALA A 472 22.79 -31.00 12.07
CA ALA A 472 24.16 -31.47 11.95
C ALA A 472 25.19 -30.37 12.22
N VAL A 473 24.99 -29.16 11.66
CA VAL A 473 25.87 -28.02 11.92
C VAL A 473 25.77 -27.57 13.39
N ALA A 474 24.59 -27.58 13.99
CA ALA A 474 24.41 -27.29 15.41
C ALA A 474 25.20 -28.26 16.31
N LEU A 475 25.10 -29.56 16.05
CA LEU A 475 25.87 -30.59 16.78
C LEU A 475 27.38 -30.47 16.53
N ALA A 476 27.79 -30.25 15.28
CA ALA A 476 29.18 -30.04 14.92
C ALA A 476 29.76 -28.78 15.59
N MET A 477 28.97 -27.71 15.75
CA MET A 477 29.38 -26.52 16.49
C MET A 477 29.62 -26.82 17.96
N LYS A 478 28.70 -27.55 18.62
CA LYS A 478 28.88 -27.98 20.01
C LYS A 478 30.15 -28.81 20.16
N ALA A 479 30.39 -29.77 19.25
CA ALA A 479 31.59 -30.60 19.28
C ALA A 479 32.89 -29.84 18.93
N GLY A 480 32.79 -28.77 18.13
CA GLY A 480 33.93 -28.01 17.62
C GLY A 480 34.68 -27.16 18.66
N ALA A 481 34.05 -26.89 19.81
CA ALA A 481 34.63 -26.10 20.91
C ALA A 481 34.31 -26.68 22.31
N ALA A 482 34.01 -27.98 22.38
CA ALA A 482 33.65 -28.66 23.63
C ALA A 482 34.84 -29.16 24.45
N ASP A 483 36.06 -29.12 23.92
CA ASP A 483 37.25 -29.48 24.69
C ASP A 483 37.47 -28.48 25.85
N PRO A 484 38.00 -28.89 27.02
CA PRO A 484 38.27 -27.98 28.14
C PRO A 484 39.17 -26.77 27.80
N SER A 485 40.01 -26.87 26.77
CA SER A 485 40.83 -25.76 26.25
C SER A 485 40.10 -24.87 25.22
N GLY A 486 38.82 -25.14 24.95
CA GLY A 486 38.02 -24.49 23.91
C GLY A 486 38.25 -25.05 22.50
N GLY A 487 39.01 -26.14 22.37
CA GLY A 487 39.26 -26.84 21.10
C GLY A 487 38.14 -27.81 20.68
N PRO A 488 38.26 -28.42 19.49
CA PRO A 488 37.38 -29.50 19.07
C PRO A 488 37.58 -30.77 19.89
N LEU A 489 36.50 -31.52 20.07
CA LEU A 489 36.59 -32.91 20.54
C LEU A 489 37.31 -33.75 19.49
N MET A 490 38.39 -34.39 19.90
CA MET A 490 39.17 -35.27 19.05
C MET A 490 38.89 -36.73 19.37
N THR A 491 38.66 -37.52 18.33
CA THR A 491 38.62 -38.99 18.47
C THR A 491 40.03 -39.55 18.72
N LYS A 492 40.13 -40.83 19.10
CA LYS A 492 41.44 -41.52 19.22
C LYS A 492 42.26 -41.48 17.92
N SER A 493 41.58 -41.40 16.76
CA SER A 493 42.23 -41.30 15.45
C SER A 493 42.84 -39.93 15.14
N GLY A 494 42.60 -38.92 16.00
CA GLY A 494 43.01 -37.53 15.77
C GLY A 494 42.02 -36.73 14.91
N MET A 495 40.97 -37.35 14.37
CA MET A 495 39.93 -36.65 13.61
C MET A 495 38.92 -35.97 14.56
N PRO A 496 38.49 -34.71 14.27
CA PRO A 496 37.46 -34.02 15.04
C PRO A 496 36.10 -34.70 14.96
N VAL A 497 35.36 -34.74 16.08
CA VAL A 497 33.98 -35.25 16.12
C VAL A 497 33.06 -34.47 15.18
N ALA A 498 33.24 -33.15 15.09
CA ALA A 498 32.49 -32.29 14.18
C ALA A 498 32.59 -32.71 12.70
N GLN A 499 33.74 -33.26 12.29
CA GLN A 499 33.96 -33.74 10.92
C GLN A 499 33.05 -34.93 10.59
N TYR A 500 32.98 -35.92 11.50
CA TYR A 500 32.10 -37.09 11.32
C TYR A 500 30.62 -36.70 11.24
N VAL A 501 30.19 -35.72 12.02
CA VAL A 501 28.81 -35.23 11.98
C VAL A 501 28.49 -34.62 10.61
N ILE A 502 29.37 -33.75 10.11
CA ILE A 502 29.19 -33.07 8.83
C ILE A 502 29.25 -34.07 7.67
N ASP A 503 30.22 -35.00 7.67
CA ASP A 503 30.36 -36.00 6.60
C ASP A 503 29.19 -36.97 6.57
N GLY A 504 28.64 -37.32 7.73
CA GLY A 504 27.46 -38.16 7.84
C GLY A 504 26.21 -37.48 7.32
N ALA A 505 26.01 -36.21 7.67
CA ALA A 505 24.90 -35.41 7.17
C ALA A 505 24.97 -35.22 5.65
N ASP A 506 26.15 -34.90 5.12
CA ASP A 506 26.38 -34.80 3.67
C ASP A 506 26.14 -36.14 2.95
N ALA A 507 26.53 -37.26 3.57
CA ALA A 507 26.30 -38.59 2.99
C ALA A 507 24.81 -38.93 2.86
N LEU A 508 24.00 -38.54 3.85
CA LEU A 508 22.54 -38.68 3.80
C LEU A 508 21.93 -37.74 2.75
N ALA A 509 22.34 -36.47 2.73
CA ALA A 509 21.82 -35.47 1.80
C ALA A 509 22.10 -35.85 0.34
N ASN A 510 23.31 -36.31 0.05
CA ASN A 510 23.74 -36.75 -1.28
C ASN A 510 23.36 -38.20 -1.61
N LYS A 511 22.67 -38.90 -0.70
CA LYS A 511 22.25 -40.31 -0.84
C LYS A 511 23.41 -41.27 -1.17
N THR A 512 24.63 -40.94 -0.74
CA THR A 512 25.78 -41.84 -0.86
C THR A 512 25.69 -42.99 0.14
N VAL A 513 24.96 -42.78 1.24
CA VAL A 513 24.50 -43.83 2.16
C VAL A 513 22.97 -43.80 2.17
N LYS A 514 22.35 -44.95 1.90
CA LYS A 514 20.91 -45.14 1.73
C LYS A 514 20.31 -45.65 3.04
N VAL A 515 19.88 -44.73 3.88
CA VAL A 515 19.12 -45.04 5.10
C VAL A 515 17.67 -44.62 4.89
N ASP A 516 16.77 -45.59 4.70
CA ASP A 516 15.33 -45.31 4.65
C ASP A 516 14.76 -45.04 6.06
N ALA A 517 13.49 -44.64 6.15
CA ALA A 517 12.87 -44.26 7.42
C ALA A 517 12.79 -45.42 8.44
N ALA A 518 12.59 -46.66 7.97
CA ALA A 518 12.54 -47.84 8.84
C ALA A 518 13.93 -48.22 9.34
N ALA A 519 14.93 -48.19 8.45
CA ALA A 519 16.34 -48.39 8.78
C ALA A 519 16.86 -47.30 9.74
N ALA A 520 16.47 -46.03 9.53
CA ALA A 520 16.82 -44.92 10.42
C ALA A 520 16.27 -45.14 11.83
N SER A 521 15.00 -45.55 11.95
CA SER A 521 14.36 -45.85 13.23
C SER A 521 15.05 -47.03 13.95
N GLY A 522 15.36 -48.10 13.22
CA GLY A 522 16.08 -49.26 13.77
C GLY A 522 17.51 -48.94 14.20
N LEU A 523 18.21 -48.11 13.42
CA LEU A 523 19.55 -47.60 13.72
C LEU A 523 19.53 -46.74 15.00
N GLN A 524 18.61 -45.79 15.09
CA GLN A 524 18.46 -44.94 16.28
C GLN A 524 18.11 -45.75 17.53
N ALA A 525 17.23 -46.77 17.42
CA ALA A 525 16.90 -47.66 18.53
C ALA A 525 18.13 -48.48 18.99
N THR A 526 18.94 -48.96 18.05
CA THR A 526 20.18 -49.69 18.35
C THR A 526 21.20 -48.79 19.05
N ILE A 527 21.41 -47.58 18.54
CA ILE A 527 22.28 -46.56 19.15
C ILE A 527 21.81 -46.24 20.58
N ALA A 528 20.51 -45.96 20.75
CA ALA A 528 19.94 -45.62 22.05
C ALA A 528 20.13 -46.77 23.07
N LYS A 529 19.92 -48.02 22.64
CA LYS A 529 20.12 -49.21 23.48
C LYS A 529 21.59 -49.37 23.91
N GLN A 530 22.54 -49.13 23.00
CA GLN A 530 23.97 -49.31 23.29
C GLN A 530 24.54 -48.18 24.15
N ILE A 531 24.11 -46.92 23.95
CA ILE A 531 24.49 -45.80 24.82
C ILE A 531 23.89 -45.96 26.23
N GLY A 532 22.65 -46.46 26.32
CA GLY A 532 21.96 -46.67 27.59
C GLY A 532 21.93 -45.41 28.44
N ASP A 533 22.28 -45.53 29.73
CA ASP A 533 22.43 -44.40 30.66
C ASP A 533 23.91 -44.12 31.04
N ALA A 534 24.84 -44.38 30.11
CA ALA A 534 26.26 -44.03 30.29
C ALA A 534 26.50 -42.51 30.40
N LEU A 535 25.52 -41.70 29.96
CA LEU A 535 25.53 -40.24 29.98
C LEU A 535 24.27 -39.68 30.66
N PRO A 536 24.32 -38.45 31.22
CA PRO A 536 23.16 -37.75 31.76
C PRO A 536 22.08 -37.49 30.71
N PRO A 537 20.79 -37.38 31.11
CA PRO A 537 19.68 -37.14 30.20
C PRO A 537 19.88 -35.95 29.26
N GLN A 538 20.50 -34.86 29.74
CA GLN A 538 20.75 -33.65 28.95
C GLN A 538 21.76 -33.87 27.81
N GLN A 539 22.64 -34.88 27.91
CA GLN A 539 23.66 -35.19 26.91
C GLN A 539 23.23 -36.33 25.98
N LEU A 540 22.24 -37.15 26.37
CA LEU A 540 21.84 -38.34 25.62
C LEU A 540 21.28 -38.03 24.24
N SER A 541 20.48 -36.96 24.09
CA SER A 541 19.91 -36.58 22.79
C SER A 541 21.02 -36.24 21.79
N ASP A 542 21.89 -35.29 22.15
CA ASP A 542 22.99 -34.85 21.30
C ASP A 542 23.95 -36.00 20.99
N ALA A 543 24.24 -36.89 21.97
CA ALA A 543 25.11 -38.04 21.77
C ALA A 543 24.49 -39.08 20.81
N ARG A 544 23.19 -39.36 20.91
CA ARG A 544 22.51 -40.31 20.01
C ARG A 544 22.46 -39.78 18.58
N GLU A 545 22.18 -38.50 18.41
CA GLU A 545 22.11 -37.87 17.10
C GLU A 545 23.51 -37.74 16.46
N THR A 546 24.51 -37.36 17.26
CA THR A 546 25.92 -37.37 16.84
C THR A 546 26.35 -38.78 16.42
N ALA A 547 25.97 -39.82 17.19
CA ALA A 547 26.30 -41.21 16.87
C ALA A 547 25.63 -41.67 15.58
N TYR A 548 24.40 -41.22 15.32
CA TYR A 548 23.68 -41.52 14.08
C TYR A 548 24.43 -40.96 12.86
N PHE A 549 24.76 -39.66 12.86
CA PHE A 549 25.54 -39.07 11.76
C PHE A 549 26.92 -39.70 11.64
N ALA A 550 27.62 -39.92 12.75
CA ALA A 550 28.95 -40.52 12.73
C ALA A 550 28.95 -41.98 12.23
N ALA A 551 27.91 -42.76 12.53
CA ALA A 551 27.75 -44.11 11.99
C ALA A 551 27.54 -44.10 10.46
N VAL A 552 26.78 -43.12 9.97
CA VAL A 552 26.62 -42.91 8.53
C VAL A 552 27.93 -42.48 7.86
N ALA A 553 28.69 -41.58 8.48
CA ALA A 553 30.02 -41.21 8.01
C ALA A 553 30.98 -42.40 7.97
N ALA A 554 30.96 -43.25 9.00
CA ALA A 554 31.77 -44.48 9.04
C ALA A 554 31.40 -45.44 7.90
N ALA A 555 30.10 -45.64 7.64
CA ALA A 555 29.63 -46.47 6.53
C ALA A 555 30.14 -45.94 5.17
N ARG A 556 30.03 -44.63 4.94
CA ARG A 556 30.57 -43.96 3.74
C ARG A 556 32.07 -44.17 3.59
N ASN A 557 32.84 -43.94 4.65
CA ASN A 557 34.30 -44.09 4.63
C ASN A 557 34.73 -45.55 4.36
N ASN A 558 33.89 -46.50 4.77
CA ASN A 558 34.07 -47.92 4.51
C ASN A 558 33.50 -48.38 3.15
N GLY A 559 33.01 -47.45 2.31
CA GLY A 559 32.45 -47.75 0.99
C GLY A 559 31.12 -48.52 1.03
N ARG A 560 30.32 -48.34 2.08
CA ARG A 560 29.06 -49.07 2.31
C ARG A 560 27.85 -48.19 2.05
N ASP A 561 26.84 -48.80 1.45
CA ASP A 561 25.54 -48.17 1.19
C ASP A 561 24.66 -48.05 2.45
N MET A 562 24.95 -48.77 3.54
CA MET A 562 24.20 -48.69 4.80
C MET A 562 25.09 -49.00 6.01
N PRO A 563 24.89 -48.34 7.17
CA PRO A 563 25.63 -48.65 8.39
C PRO A 563 25.35 -50.06 8.91
N ASN A 564 26.40 -50.81 9.22
CA ASN A 564 26.30 -52.08 9.93
C ASN A 564 26.69 -51.94 11.41
N SER A 565 26.73 -53.03 12.17
CA SER A 565 27.09 -53.01 13.60
C SER A 565 28.44 -52.36 13.91
N THR A 566 29.45 -52.52 13.04
CA THR A 566 30.78 -51.90 13.24
C THR A 566 30.79 -50.41 12.96
N ASP A 567 29.96 -49.95 12.01
CA ASP A 567 29.77 -48.51 11.75
C ASP A 567 29.02 -47.84 12.90
N ILE A 568 27.99 -48.52 13.43
CA ILE A 568 27.22 -48.08 14.61
C ILE A 568 28.14 -47.93 15.81
N GLU A 569 28.96 -48.95 16.10
CA GLU A 569 29.92 -48.91 17.20
C GLU A 569 30.93 -47.77 17.02
N SER A 570 31.43 -47.57 15.80
CA SER A 570 32.30 -46.45 15.46
C SER A 570 31.62 -45.10 15.72
N GLY A 571 30.36 -44.94 15.30
CA GLY A 571 29.58 -43.73 15.54
C GLY A 571 29.34 -43.45 17.02
N ILE A 572 29.02 -44.47 17.81
CA ILE A 572 28.89 -44.35 19.27
C ILE A 572 30.22 -43.96 19.89
N ASN A 573 31.34 -44.54 19.44
CA ASN A 573 32.66 -44.18 19.94
C ASN A 573 33.02 -42.72 19.63
N VAL A 574 32.67 -42.22 18.46
CA VAL A 574 32.81 -40.81 18.09
C VAL A 574 31.98 -39.91 19.01
N ALA A 575 30.71 -40.25 19.23
CA ALA A 575 29.77 -39.41 19.97
C ALA A 575 29.96 -39.44 21.50
N THR A 576 30.59 -40.48 22.03
CA THR A 576 30.73 -40.68 23.47
C THR A 576 32.19 -40.68 23.95
N GLY A 577 33.18 -40.65 23.06
CA GLY A 577 34.58 -40.93 23.42
C GLY A 577 34.88 -42.42 23.57
N GLY A 578 33.88 -43.27 23.40
CA GLY A 578 33.94 -44.72 23.51
C GLY A 578 33.33 -45.24 24.80
N LEU A 579 32.67 -46.39 24.72
CA LEU A 579 32.01 -47.01 25.86
C LEU A 579 32.82 -48.19 26.37
N LEU A 580 33.06 -48.24 27.68
CA LEU A 580 33.71 -49.38 28.33
C LEU A 580 32.80 -49.99 29.39
N LYS A 581 32.75 -51.33 29.42
CA LYS A 581 32.08 -52.08 30.48
C LYS A 581 32.92 -52.04 31.77
N THR A 582 32.56 -51.19 32.73
CA THR A 582 33.29 -50.97 33.98
C THR A 582 32.34 -50.73 35.16
N GLY A 583 32.83 -50.80 36.40
CA GLY A 583 32.07 -50.35 37.56
C GLY A 583 31.05 -51.34 38.12
N GLY A 584 31.41 -52.63 38.17
CA GLY A 584 30.55 -53.70 38.71
C GLY A 584 29.51 -54.22 37.72
N THR A 585 28.50 -54.94 38.23
CA THR A 585 27.39 -55.51 37.44
C THR A 585 26.04 -54.96 37.91
N ASP A 586 25.08 -54.89 37.01
CA ASP A 586 23.69 -54.62 37.32
C ASP A 586 23.02 -55.83 37.97
N ILE A 587 21.75 -55.68 38.36
CA ILE A 587 20.95 -56.74 39.01
C ILE A 587 20.71 -57.98 38.11
N ARG A 588 20.98 -57.87 36.80
CA ARG A 588 20.86 -58.95 35.81
C ARG A 588 22.20 -59.64 35.55
N GLY A 589 23.29 -59.15 36.16
CA GLY A 589 24.65 -59.65 35.96
C GLY A 589 25.40 -58.98 34.80
N ASP A 590 24.79 -58.02 34.10
CA ASP A 590 25.44 -57.29 33.02
C ASP A 590 26.37 -56.22 33.60
N ARG A 591 27.58 -56.08 33.05
CA ARG A 591 28.48 -55.00 33.47
C ARG A 591 27.91 -53.63 33.14
N TRP A 592 28.05 -52.69 34.07
CA TRP A 592 27.73 -51.29 33.82
C TRP A 592 28.62 -50.72 32.71
N VAL A 593 28.10 -49.71 32.01
CA VAL A 593 28.80 -49.06 30.90
C VAL A 593 29.09 -47.61 31.28
N ALA A 594 30.33 -47.19 31.08
CA ALA A 594 30.76 -45.80 31.25
C ALA A 594 31.33 -45.26 29.93
N ALA A 595 31.03 -44.00 29.64
CA ALA A 595 31.63 -43.28 28.53
C ALA A 595 33.03 -42.78 28.93
N LYS A 596 34.05 -43.11 28.15
CA LYS A 596 35.44 -42.68 28.35
C LYS A 596 35.62 -41.23 27.96
N PRO A 597 36.65 -40.51 28.45
CA PRO A 597 36.99 -39.20 27.91
C PRO A 597 37.44 -39.34 26.45
N TRP A 598 37.18 -38.32 25.62
CA TRP A 598 37.60 -38.33 24.23
C TRP A 598 39.13 -38.45 24.09
N GLY A 599 39.58 -39.24 23.12
CA GLY A 599 41.00 -39.49 22.87
C GLY A 599 41.66 -40.53 23.80
N TRP A 600 40.97 -41.04 24.82
CA TRP A 600 41.51 -42.07 25.71
C TRP A 600 41.36 -43.48 25.13
N SER A 601 42.38 -44.32 25.35
CA SER A 601 42.27 -45.77 25.15
C SER A 601 41.52 -46.45 26.30
N ASP A 602 41.17 -47.72 26.13
CA ASP A 602 40.57 -48.51 27.22
C ASP A 602 41.55 -48.65 28.40
N ASP A 603 42.82 -48.89 28.10
CA ASP A 603 43.89 -48.98 29.10
C ASP A 603 44.09 -47.66 29.86
N ASP A 604 44.08 -46.51 29.16
CA ASP A 604 44.18 -45.18 29.78
C ASP A 604 43.04 -44.99 30.80
N PHE A 605 41.82 -45.38 30.41
CA PHE A 605 40.64 -45.20 31.25
C PHE A 605 40.62 -46.15 32.44
N GLU A 606 40.90 -47.43 32.23
CA GLU A 606 41.01 -48.39 33.33
C GLU A 606 42.10 -48.01 34.33
N ALA A 607 43.27 -47.59 33.84
CA ALA A 607 44.35 -47.13 34.69
C ALA A 607 43.97 -45.84 35.43
N GLY A 608 43.32 -44.87 34.77
CA GLY A 608 42.78 -43.67 35.40
C GLY A 608 41.82 -44.00 36.55
N VAL A 609 40.88 -44.92 36.33
CA VAL A 609 39.95 -45.41 37.37
C VAL A 609 40.69 -46.09 38.52
N LYS A 610 41.69 -46.94 38.23
CA LYS A 610 42.50 -47.64 39.26
C LYS A 610 43.35 -46.68 40.10
N THR A 611 43.84 -45.60 39.50
CA THR A 611 44.70 -44.61 40.17
C THR A 611 43.92 -43.49 40.88
N ALA A 612 42.61 -43.38 40.65
CA ALA A 612 41.78 -42.37 41.28
C ALA A 612 41.83 -42.49 42.81
N SER A 613 41.97 -41.36 43.49
CA SER A 613 42.10 -41.31 44.95
C SER A 613 41.26 -40.18 45.53
N VAL A 614 41.34 -39.95 46.85
CA VAL A 614 40.63 -38.84 47.50
C VAL A 614 40.97 -37.48 46.85
N SER A 615 42.18 -37.30 46.31
CA SER A 615 42.56 -36.08 45.59
C SER A 615 41.84 -35.88 44.25
N SER A 616 41.20 -36.92 43.73
CA SER A 616 40.41 -36.88 42.49
C SER A 616 39.01 -36.32 42.71
N ILE A 617 38.55 -36.17 43.95
CA ILE A 617 37.22 -35.64 44.26
C ILE A 617 37.24 -34.11 44.14
N GLU A 618 36.36 -33.57 43.30
CA GLU A 618 36.27 -32.12 43.04
C GLU A 618 35.45 -31.38 44.11
N ASN A 619 34.51 -32.08 44.78
CA ASN A 619 33.62 -31.48 45.78
C ASN A 619 34.39 -30.92 46.98
N ARG A 620 33.92 -29.76 47.46
CA ARG A 620 34.36 -29.15 48.72
C ARG A 620 33.16 -28.73 49.56
N THR A 621 33.17 -29.09 50.84
CA THR A 621 32.17 -28.68 51.83
C THR A 621 32.81 -27.64 52.73
N ASP A 622 32.22 -26.44 52.82
CA ASP A 622 32.77 -25.29 53.56
C ASP A 622 34.24 -24.97 53.21
N GLY A 623 34.59 -25.11 51.93
CA GLY A 623 35.94 -24.88 51.42
C GLY A 623 36.97 -25.97 51.73
N ARG A 624 36.56 -27.06 52.40
CA ARG A 624 37.42 -28.21 52.74
C ARG A 624 37.10 -29.44 51.88
N PRO A 625 38.07 -30.35 51.66
CA PRO A 625 37.79 -31.65 51.06
C PRO A 625 36.71 -32.41 51.84
N VAL A 626 35.87 -33.16 51.13
CA VAL A 626 34.82 -33.97 51.75
C VAL A 626 35.42 -35.07 52.64
N ASP A 627 34.85 -35.25 53.84
CA ASP A 627 35.25 -36.29 54.81
C ASP A 627 34.49 -37.61 54.60
N ALA A 628 33.27 -37.52 54.06
CA ALA A 628 32.40 -38.64 53.81
C ALA A 628 31.44 -38.36 52.65
N VAL A 629 30.92 -39.45 52.08
CA VAL A 629 29.89 -39.44 51.04
C VAL A 629 28.60 -40.09 51.56
N VAL A 630 27.48 -39.80 50.93
CA VAL A 630 26.17 -40.37 51.23
C VAL A 630 25.70 -41.19 50.03
N ALA A 631 25.58 -42.51 50.23
CA ALA A 631 25.10 -43.46 49.24
C ALA A 631 23.82 -44.12 49.77
N ASN A 632 22.70 -43.96 49.06
CA ASN A 632 21.38 -44.48 49.48
C ASN A 632 21.01 -44.12 50.94
N GLY A 633 21.35 -42.91 51.40
CA GLY A 633 21.08 -42.44 52.76
C GLY A 633 22.08 -42.92 53.83
N THR A 634 23.08 -43.72 53.46
CA THR A 634 24.13 -44.19 54.38
C THR A 634 25.39 -43.34 54.22
N LYS A 635 25.94 -42.84 55.33
CA LYS A 635 27.21 -42.10 55.37
C LYS A 635 28.39 -43.06 55.31
N ILE A 636 29.29 -42.88 54.35
CA ILE A 636 30.47 -43.71 54.11
C ILE A 636 31.73 -42.81 54.17
N PRO A 637 32.76 -43.15 54.98
CA PRO A 637 34.03 -42.42 54.98
C PRO A 637 34.68 -42.38 53.59
N VAL A 638 35.24 -41.23 53.21
CA VAL A 638 35.73 -41.02 51.83
C VAL A 638 36.87 -41.98 51.44
N ASP A 639 37.72 -42.37 52.39
CA ASP A 639 38.81 -43.32 52.16
C ASP A 639 38.28 -44.73 51.85
N GLN A 640 37.22 -45.15 52.55
CA GLN A 640 36.54 -46.43 52.33
C GLN A 640 35.80 -46.42 51.00
N PHE A 641 35.13 -45.31 50.69
CA PHE A 641 34.49 -45.10 49.40
C PHE A 641 35.49 -45.24 48.26
N MET A 642 36.64 -44.55 48.32
CA MET A 642 37.63 -44.61 47.24
C MET A 642 38.31 -45.97 47.08
N LYS A 643 38.46 -46.77 48.15
CA LYS A 643 38.97 -48.16 48.05
C LYS A 643 38.10 -49.04 47.15
N GLN A 644 36.80 -48.76 47.06
CA GLN A 644 35.85 -49.50 46.24
C GLN A 644 35.50 -48.79 44.93
N PHE A 645 36.15 -47.66 44.61
CA PHE A 645 35.77 -46.79 43.50
C PHE A 645 35.63 -47.53 42.16
N SER A 646 36.58 -48.41 41.83
CA SER A 646 36.58 -49.19 40.59
C SER A 646 35.39 -50.16 40.43
N SER A 647 34.68 -50.44 41.54
CA SER A 647 33.50 -51.32 41.55
C SER A 647 32.18 -50.57 41.41
N TYR A 648 32.18 -49.23 41.44
CA TYR A 648 30.96 -48.45 41.33
C TYR A 648 30.61 -48.08 39.89
N ARG A 649 29.31 -47.95 39.62
CA ARG A 649 28.79 -47.43 38.36
C ARG A 649 29.22 -45.97 38.19
N LEU A 650 29.94 -45.70 37.10
CA LEU A 650 30.37 -44.35 36.74
C LEU A 650 29.48 -43.80 35.63
N GLN A 651 29.04 -42.55 35.77
CA GLN A 651 28.35 -41.81 34.71
C GLN A 651 29.15 -40.53 34.42
N ARG A 652 29.53 -40.33 33.16
CA ARG A 652 30.34 -39.16 32.79
C ARG A 652 29.46 -37.92 32.72
N VAL A 653 29.76 -36.91 33.53
CA VAL A 653 29.03 -35.65 33.56
C VAL A 653 29.83 -34.52 32.90
N GLY A 654 31.16 -34.60 32.90
CA GLY A 654 32.07 -33.64 32.26
C GLY A 654 32.86 -34.25 31.11
N ILE A 655 32.99 -33.48 30.03
CA ILE A 655 33.64 -33.88 28.78
C ILE A 655 35.13 -34.21 28.97
N GLY A 656 35.80 -33.52 29.91
CA GLY A 656 37.20 -33.72 30.27
C GLY A 656 37.48 -34.89 31.22
N GLY A 657 36.51 -35.80 31.44
CA GLY A 657 36.70 -36.95 32.32
C GLY A 657 36.29 -36.73 33.77
N THR A 658 35.28 -35.89 34.01
CA THR A 658 34.62 -35.77 35.32
C THR A 658 33.40 -36.70 35.37
N TYR A 659 33.31 -37.49 36.42
CA TYR A 659 32.30 -38.54 36.61
C TYR A 659 31.52 -38.33 37.89
N THR A 660 30.24 -38.70 37.87
CA THR A 660 29.49 -38.96 39.08
C THR A 660 29.37 -40.46 39.32
N VAL A 661 29.24 -40.84 40.60
CA VAL A 661 29.09 -42.23 41.02
C VAL A 661 27.62 -42.51 41.28
N MET A 662 27.10 -43.60 40.73
CA MET A 662 25.69 -43.95 40.79
C MET A 662 25.45 -45.18 41.68
N THR A 663 24.45 -45.09 42.55
CA THR A 663 23.91 -46.22 43.31
C THR A 663 22.50 -46.51 42.81
N GLY A 664 22.39 -47.48 41.89
CA GLY A 664 21.16 -47.70 41.14
C GLY A 664 20.85 -46.51 40.22
N ALA A 665 19.73 -45.83 40.47
CA ALA A 665 19.28 -44.67 39.69
C ALA A 665 19.62 -43.31 40.34
N ARG A 666 20.20 -43.30 41.55
CA ARG A 666 20.53 -42.06 42.27
C ARG A 666 22.04 -41.83 42.31
N PRO A 667 22.52 -40.57 42.18
CA PRO A 667 23.92 -40.27 42.40
C PRO A 667 24.28 -40.39 43.88
N VAL A 668 25.51 -40.78 44.16
CA VAL A 668 26.16 -40.62 45.46
C VAL A 668 26.39 -39.13 45.68
N THR A 669 26.06 -38.62 46.85
CA THR A 669 26.19 -37.20 47.18
C THR A 669 27.25 -36.97 48.25
N ASP A 670 27.71 -35.74 48.41
CA ASP A 670 28.37 -35.30 49.63
C ASP A 670 27.35 -35.11 50.77
N THR A 671 27.83 -34.66 51.92
CA THR A 671 27.00 -34.37 53.11
C THR A 671 26.07 -33.17 52.95
N SER A 672 26.26 -32.33 51.92
CA SER A 672 25.36 -31.23 51.56
C SER A 672 24.22 -31.66 50.63
N GLY A 673 24.26 -32.89 50.11
CA GLY A 673 23.30 -33.40 49.13
C GLY A 673 23.68 -33.11 47.68
N THR A 674 24.88 -32.60 47.41
CA THR A 674 25.38 -32.37 46.04
C THR A 674 26.01 -33.64 45.49
N PRO A 675 25.77 -34.05 44.23
CA PRO A 675 26.41 -35.21 43.63
C PRO A 675 27.94 -35.15 43.74
N ILE A 676 28.57 -36.29 44.08
CA ILE A 676 30.02 -36.42 44.09
C ILE A 676 30.54 -36.40 42.65
N LEU A 677 31.54 -35.56 42.43
CA LEU A 677 32.26 -35.37 41.17
C LEU A 677 33.70 -35.84 41.34
N ILE A 678 34.13 -36.72 40.43
CA ILE A 678 35.46 -37.32 40.43
C ILE A 678 36.12 -37.06 39.08
N HIS A 679 37.25 -36.36 39.11
CA HIS A 679 38.07 -36.11 37.93
C HIS A 679 39.05 -37.27 37.72
N LEU A 680 39.00 -37.90 36.56
CA LEU A 680 39.99 -38.90 36.17
C LEU A 680 41.11 -38.23 35.38
N THR A 681 42.34 -38.38 35.87
CA THR A 681 43.54 -37.90 35.18
C THR A 681 44.09 -38.99 34.27
N ARG A 682 44.52 -38.61 33.06
CA ARG A 682 45.18 -39.56 32.16
C ARG A 682 46.50 -40.01 32.79
N PRO A 683 46.75 -41.32 32.95
CA PRO A 683 48.03 -41.80 33.44
C PRO A 683 49.16 -41.35 32.50
N VAL A 684 50.25 -40.83 33.06
CA VAL A 684 51.44 -40.52 32.26
C VAL A 684 52.03 -41.85 31.77
N PRO A 685 52.33 -42.02 30.46
CA PRO A 685 53.02 -43.20 29.99
C PRO A 685 54.31 -43.36 30.78
N LYS A 686 54.57 -44.55 31.37
CA LYS A 686 55.91 -44.84 31.88
C LYS A 686 56.86 -44.71 30.69
N ALA A 687 57.85 -43.82 30.80
CA ALA A 687 58.94 -43.76 29.83
C ALA A 687 59.51 -45.17 29.68
N SER A 688 59.50 -45.69 28.46
CA SER A 688 60.14 -46.96 28.13
C SER A 688 61.64 -46.76 28.39
N ASN A 689 62.16 -47.44 29.42
CA ASN A 689 63.60 -47.61 29.60
C ASN A 689 64.13 -48.62 28.60
#